data_AF-A0A812KMA2-F1
#
_entry.id   AF-A0A812KMA2-F1
#
_cell.length_a   1.000
_cell.length_b   1.000
_cell.length_c   1.000
_cell.angle_alpha   90.00
_cell.angle_beta   90.00
_cell.angle_gamma   90.00
#
_symmetry.space_group_name_H-M   'P 1'
#
loop_
_entity.id
_entity.type
_entity.pdbx_description
1 polymer ?
#
loop_
_entity_poly.entity_id
_entity_poly.type
_entity_poly.pdbx_seq_one_letter_code
_entity_poly.pdbx_strand_id
1 'polypeptide(L)'
;KDKYQKKVLKYYVEYEELDSDAEVEEEEEKEKENDVVSRNPADRKLNRTQTKLNELPEQPATSDSEDDGGKERTKKLTAYQEDCLNKVSGLHVQEHNSFKKFGDSLLSKASKLTDVLSDLEAFLDDAGKASEQKRLRTCLQGLEQAIGCLNAEHEKVEAEKVDVAELMDKGLLKKIKTQMASSRLACSKVAAQENSARLLSCIKTLLKALNKAAEEKDSCGLEIFRVYGLQASQNRGGRGLQAQCFRENHGPPYYVYITGGRADQGKWAACKHTIRVARAAIKDNPNGQSGALLKFAQVRSKDAESGAHRIFRASGLTVTINIDRLVLGDSPSLQSFPFIKLSKWVTYLLDHQCLHKLTGVVEENRMEDVLLEFWSRYQALYPQHDLWDNEDIDWARAIPVYTHTDEGRTYKKRPLLVISTHGCLGLGTQPQRRARLDDPTWDGQDIPLEEDEMGMNFIGETWGTHFIHASMLKSVSDAQPEALPKLMKEYAADLQTLCTTGVTDSCGQNRVWVVHCGTKGDLLALSKLGRFTRDYTRMPRAAESQQLAVGICHLCKAGCEMEPPNHSIPFEDVSSTAAWHDSMHKEYPWEQLPTILEGVPRPGPGMEASFFCVDLWHCWHYGLAKVFVASVLLVFQESLIPGGSIDARLKWISDDYKNFCATHNFAGHAIEINKDTMGYSGSSFPCGHWSKGAINTTLMYYLRFLCACLGVGSNTQNPLHRTIDSCIRLVELLPSCLLVSVLISIYRL
;
A
#
# COMPACT_ATOMS: atom_id res chain seq x y z
N LYS A 1 -38.12 3.25 -12.26
CA LYS A 1 -37.30 2.76 -13.38
C LYS A 1 -37.67 3.49 -14.68
N ASP A 2 -38.94 3.50 -15.10
CA ASP A 2 -39.43 4.26 -16.27
C ASP A 2 -39.16 5.76 -16.28
N LYS A 3 -39.32 6.47 -15.15
CA LYS A 3 -38.98 7.91 -15.05
C LYS A 3 -37.48 8.18 -15.26
N TYR A 4 -36.63 7.20 -14.99
CA TYR A 4 -35.18 7.29 -15.19
C TYR A 4 -34.83 6.99 -16.65
N GLN A 5 -35.45 5.96 -17.26
CA GLN A 5 -35.28 5.65 -18.69
C GLN A 5 -35.81 6.76 -19.59
N LYS A 6 -36.97 7.38 -19.29
CA LYS A 6 -37.50 8.53 -20.05
C LYS A 6 -36.60 9.77 -19.97
N LYS A 7 -35.91 10.00 -18.85
CA LYS A 7 -34.94 11.10 -18.72
C LYS A 7 -33.65 10.82 -19.50
N VAL A 8 -33.16 9.58 -19.47
CA VAL A 8 -31.96 9.18 -20.23
C VAL A 8 -32.22 9.23 -21.74
N LEU A 9 -33.37 8.73 -22.21
CA LEU A 9 -33.75 8.81 -23.63
C LEU A 9 -33.90 10.26 -24.12
N LYS A 10 -34.48 11.15 -23.29
CA LYS A 10 -34.59 12.58 -23.65
C LYS A 10 -33.22 13.26 -23.83
N TYR A 11 -32.22 12.87 -23.04
CA TYR A 11 -30.84 13.38 -23.17
C TYR A 11 -30.10 12.83 -24.39
N TYR A 12 -30.49 11.67 -24.92
CA TYR A 12 -29.88 11.11 -26.14
C TYR A 12 -30.46 11.78 -27.40
N VAL A 13 -31.77 12.03 -27.45
CA VAL A 13 -32.43 12.67 -28.60
C VAL A 13 -32.02 14.15 -28.74
N GLU A 14 -31.91 14.91 -27.65
CA GLU A 14 -31.45 16.31 -27.69
C GLU A 14 -29.97 16.46 -28.09
N TYR A 15 -29.16 15.39 -28.07
CA TYR A 15 -27.75 15.44 -28.47
C TYR A 15 -27.56 15.09 -29.96
N GLU A 16 -28.40 14.21 -30.53
CA GLU A 16 -28.41 13.96 -31.98
C GLU A 16 -28.95 15.15 -32.77
N GLU A 17 -29.93 15.90 -32.24
CA GLU A 17 -30.46 17.11 -32.88
C GLU A 17 -29.51 18.33 -32.83
N LEU A 18 -28.42 18.28 -32.04
CA LEU A 18 -27.43 19.36 -31.94
C LEU A 18 -26.14 19.11 -32.72
N ASP A 19 -25.93 17.89 -33.22
CA ASP A 19 -24.75 17.50 -34.02
C ASP A 19 -25.06 17.40 -35.53
N SER A 20 -26.28 17.76 -35.99
CA SER A 20 -26.66 17.70 -37.42
C SER A 20 -26.44 18.99 -38.23
N ASP A 21 -25.93 20.08 -37.63
CA ASP A 21 -25.70 21.36 -38.33
C ASP A 21 -24.22 21.61 -38.67
N ALA A 22 -23.57 20.62 -39.26
CA ALA A 22 -22.26 20.80 -39.91
C ALA A 22 -22.22 20.02 -41.24
N GLU A 23 -22.97 20.53 -42.22
CA GLU A 23 -22.74 20.28 -43.64
C GLU A 23 -21.43 20.99 -44.05
N VAL A 24 -20.40 20.23 -44.46
CA VAL A 24 -19.54 20.56 -45.60
C VAL A 24 -19.09 19.24 -46.26
N GLU A 25 -19.51 19.13 -47.52
CA GLU A 25 -19.02 18.37 -48.67
C GLU A 25 -17.68 17.63 -48.53
N GLU A 26 -17.69 16.32 -48.82
CA GLU A 26 -16.69 15.74 -49.74
C GLU A 26 -17.29 14.51 -50.44
N GLU A 27 -17.28 14.60 -51.77
CA GLU A 27 -17.90 13.71 -52.74
C GLU A 27 -17.18 12.36 -52.89
N GLU A 28 -17.98 11.44 -53.41
CA GLU A 28 -17.71 10.17 -54.08
C GLU A 28 -16.30 9.98 -54.68
N GLU A 29 -15.64 8.88 -54.30
CA GLU A 29 -15.05 7.97 -55.31
C GLU A 29 -14.94 6.55 -54.73
N LYS A 30 -15.94 5.72 -55.07
CA LYS A 30 -15.85 4.27 -55.06
C LYS A 30 -15.53 3.80 -56.48
N GLU A 31 -14.87 2.64 -56.54
CA GLU A 31 -14.74 1.75 -57.70
C GLU A 31 -13.72 2.14 -58.77
N LYS A 32 -12.54 1.50 -58.67
CA LYS A 32 -11.96 0.74 -59.78
C LYS A 32 -11.00 -0.34 -59.29
N GLU A 33 -11.09 -1.47 -59.99
CA GLU A 33 -10.18 -2.63 -60.06
C GLU A 33 -10.34 -3.75 -59.01
N ASN A 34 -11.30 -4.61 -59.35
CA ASN A 34 -11.20 -6.06 -59.14
C ASN A 34 -10.12 -6.69 -60.04
N ASP A 35 -9.64 -7.83 -59.54
CA ASP A 35 -9.00 -8.96 -60.22
C ASP A 35 -7.57 -8.83 -60.74
N VAL A 36 -6.67 -9.61 -60.13
CA VAL A 36 -5.89 -10.66 -60.83
C VAL A 36 -5.09 -11.52 -59.82
N VAL A 37 -5.46 -12.80 -59.79
CA VAL A 37 -4.63 -14.00 -59.61
C VAL A 37 -4.09 -14.39 -58.22
N SER A 38 -4.61 -15.53 -57.80
CA SER A 38 -4.10 -16.48 -56.81
C SER A 38 -2.62 -16.80 -56.99
N ARG A 39 -1.86 -16.86 -55.88
CA ARG A 39 -0.68 -17.71 -55.76
C ARG A 39 -0.32 -18.02 -54.30
N ASN A 40 0.10 -19.27 -54.15
CA ASN A 40 0.43 -20.09 -52.99
C ASN A 40 1.57 -19.48 -52.12
N PRO A 41 1.54 -19.57 -50.77
CA PRO A 41 2.66 -19.18 -49.93
C PRO A 41 3.52 -20.40 -49.59
N ALA A 42 4.37 -20.81 -50.54
CA ALA A 42 5.55 -21.60 -50.28
C ALA A 42 6.74 -20.87 -50.92
N ASP A 43 7.88 -20.85 -50.24
CA ASP A 43 9.15 -20.23 -50.65
C ASP A 43 9.31 -18.73 -50.41
N ARG A 44 9.66 -18.39 -49.16
CA ARG A 44 10.58 -17.27 -48.86
C ARG A 44 11.33 -17.50 -47.55
N LYS A 45 12.23 -18.49 -47.57
CA LYS A 45 13.41 -18.55 -46.69
C LYS A 45 14.62 -18.83 -47.57
N LEU A 46 15.52 -17.85 -47.65
CA LEU A 46 16.97 -17.96 -47.82
C LEU A 46 17.49 -16.66 -48.44
N ASN A 47 18.29 -15.94 -47.66
CA ASN A 47 19.49 -15.20 -48.05
C ASN A 47 19.58 -13.86 -47.34
N ARG A 48 20.21 -13.89 -46.15
CA ARG A 48 21.23 -12.94 -45.72
C ARG A 48 21.73 -13.39 -44.36
N THR A 49 22.98 -13.85 -44.29
CA THR A 49 24.05 -13.33 -43.44
C THR A 49 25.09 -14.43 -43.26
N GLN A 50 26.17 -14.37 -44.05
CA GLN A 50 27.38 -15.13 -43.78
C GLN A 50 28.57 -14.38 -44.36
N THR A 51 29.17 -13.46 -43.60
CA THR A 51 30.61 -13.19 -43.67
C THR A 51 31.09 -12.37 -42.45
N LYS A 52 32.26 -12.79 -41.93
CA LYS A 52 33.21 -12.10 -41.03
C LYS A 52 33.06 -12.34 -39.53
N LEU A 53 33.51 -13.53 -39.13
CA LEU A 53 34.26 -13.76 -37.89
C LEU A 53 35.76 -13.61 -38.22
N ASN A 54 36.48 -12.78 -37.45
CA ASN A 54 37.91 -12.86 -37.10
C ASN A 54 38.41 -11.44 -36.81
N GLU A 55 38.70 -11.15 -35.55
CA GLU A 55 39.84 -10.35 -35.05
C GLU A 55 39.66 -10.11 -33.54
N LEU A 56 40.52 -10.75 -32.74
CA LEU A 56 40.75 -10.49 -31.31
C LEU A 56 42.00 -9.62 -31.20
N PRO A 57 42.05 -8.58 -30.35
CA PRO A 57 43.29 -7.92 -30.01
C PRO A 57 43.93 -8.51 -28.74
N GLU A 58 45.26 -8.65 -28.82
CA GLU A 58 46.18 -9.13 -27.79
C GLU A 58 46.24 -8.21 -26.55
N GLN A 59 46.46 -8.82 -25.38
CA GLN A 59 46.76 -8.13 -24.12
C GLN A 59 48.24 -7.69 -24.08
N PRO A 60 48.58 -6.51 -23.52
CA PRO A 60 49.96 -6.18 -23.23
C PRO A 60 50.38 -6.66 -21.83
N ALA A 61 51.65 -7.08 -21.77
CA ALA A 61 52.36 -7.57 -20.60
C ALA A 61 52.46 -6.54 -19.46
N THR A 62 52.31 -7.02 -18.22
CA THR A 62 52.57 -6.27 -16.99
C THR A 62 54.06 -6.23 -16.69
N SER A 63 54.60 -5.01 -16.51
CA SER A 63 55.95 -4.77 -15.97
C SER A 63 55.89 -4.52 -14.46
N ASP A 64 56.77 -5.18 -13.73
CA ASP A 64 56.99 -5.03 -12.29
C ASP A 64 57.58 -3.65 -11.96
N SER A 65 56.97 -2.96 -10.98
CA SER A 65 57.63 -1.89 -10.22
C SER A 65 57.25 -2.01 -8.75
N GLU A 66 58.26 -2.22 -7.92
CA GLU A 66 58.20 -2.20 -6.45
C GLU A 66 57.84 -0.79 -5.97
N ASP A 67 56.80 -0.66 -5.12
CA ASP A 67 56.49 0.62 -4.45
C ASP A 67 56.03 0.42 -2.99
N ASP A 68 56.50 1.32 -2.13
CA ASP A 68 56.60 1.31 -0.67
C ASP A 68 55.26 1.59 0.05
N GLY A 69 54.14 1.08 -0.50
CA GLY A 69 52.76 1.34 -0.03
C GLY A 69 52.24 0.39 1.05
N GLY A 70 53.01 -0.61 1.48
CA GLY A 70 52.54 -1.71 2.34
C GLY A 70 52.12 -1.28 3.75
N LYS A 71 52.86 -0.35 4.37
CA LYS A 71 52.66 -0.02 5.80
C LYS A 71 51.42 0.84 6.07
N GLU A 72 51.03 1.71 5.13
CA GLU A 72 49.83 2.54 5.32
C GLU A 72 48.54 1.76 5.03
N ARG A 73 48.59 0.83 4.09
CA ARG A 73 47.47 -0.07 3.77
C ARG A 73 47.18 -1.04 4.92
N THR A 74 48.21 -1.49 5.64
CA THR A 74 48.02 -2.39 6.80
C THR A 74 47.43 -1.65 8.00
N LYS A 75 47.75 -0.36 8.20
CA LYS A 75 47.13 0.50 9.23
C LYS A 75 45.68 0.83 8.94
N LYS A 76 45.32 1.15 7.68
CA LYS A 76 43.92 1.39 7.28
C LYS A 76 43.06 0.13 7.39
N LEU A 77 43.64 -1.04 7.09
CA LEU A 77 42.95 -2.32 7.23
C LEU A 77 42.70 -2.69 8.70
N THR A 78 43.64 -2.40 9.60
CA THR A 78 43.46 -2.66 11.04
C THR A 78 42.45 -1.71 11.69
N ALA A 79 42.45 -0.42 11.32
CA ALA A 79 41.44 0.54 11.78
C ALA A 79 40.02 0.18 11.29
N TYR A 80 39.89 -0.28 10.05
CA TYR A 80 38.61 -0.77 9.51
C TYR A 80 38.15 -2.06 10.20
N GLN A 81 39.06 -2.99 10.48
CA GLN A 81 38.75 -4.20 11.24
C GLN A 81 38.30 -3.89 12.68
N GLU A 82 38.91 -2.89 13.31
CA GLU A 82 38.56 -2.44 14.66
C GLU A 82 37.21 -1.71 14.69
N ASP A 83 36.89 -0.90 13.68
CA ASP A 83 35.56 -0.29 13.49
C ASP A 83 34.46 -1.35 13.25
N CYS A 84 34.73 -2.35 12.40
CA CYS A 84 33.81 -3.49 12.23
C CYS A 84 33.62 -4.28 13.53
N LEU A 85 34.69 -4.48 14.33
CA LEU A 85 34.61 -5.15 15.63
C LEU A 85 33.77 -4.35 16.63
N ASN A 86 33.89 -3.03 16.65
CA ASN A 86 33.10 -2.16 17.52
C ASN A 86 31.61 -2.13 17.10
N LYS A 87 31.32 -2.12 15.79
CA LYS A 87 29.94 -2.19 15.26
C LYS A 87 29.27 -3.52 15.55
N VAL A 88 29.99 -4.63 15.39
CA VAL A 88 29.48 -5.98 15.74
C VAL A 88 29.23 -6.09 17.25
N SER A 89 30.06 -5.46 18.07
CA SER A 89 29.85 -5.42 19.52
C SER A 89 28.58 -4.63 19.90
N GLY A 90 28.28 -3.53 19.19
CA GLY A 90 27.05 -2.74 19.36
C GLY A 90 25.78 -3.51 18.98
N LEU A 91 25.80 -4.24 17.85
CA LEU A 91 24.71 -5.11 17.41
C LEU A 91 24.37 -6.19 18.45
N HIS A 92 25.37 -6.80 19.08
CA HIS A 92 25.15 -7.82 20.11
C HIS A 92 24.52 -7.27 21.40
N VAL A 93 24.82 -6.03 21.78
CA VAL A 93 24.16 -5.35 22.90
C VAL A 93 22.68 -5.12 22.58
N GLN A 94 22.36 -4.76 21.34
CA GLN A 94 20.98 -4.56 20.88
C GLN A 94 20.18 -5.87 20.84
N GLU A 95 20.79 -6.96 20.36
CA GLU A 95 20.18 -8.31 20.38
C GLU A 95 19.92 -8.77 21.82
N HIS A 96 20.90 -8.64 22.71
CA HIS A 96 20.76 -8.99 24.13
C HIS A 96 19.63 -8.19 24.81
N ASN A 97 19.52 -6.89 24.53
CA ASN A 97 18.44 -6.05 25.04
C ASN A 97 17.06 -6.45 24.51
N SER A 98 16.99 -6.91 23.27
CA SER A 98 15.75 -7.40 22.66
C SER A 98 15.29 -8.73 23.29
N PHE A 99 16.21 -9.67 23.53
CA PHE A 99 15.94 -10.91 24.26
C PHE A 99 15.49 -10.65 25.71
N LYS A 100 16.08 -9.66 26.37
CA LYS A 100 15.66 -9.23 27.71
C LYS A 100 14.21 -8.72 27.70
N LYS A 101 13.89 -7.76 26.82
CA LYS A 101 12.52 -7.22 26.67
C LYS A 101 11.49 -8.32 26.37
N PHE A 102 11.85 -9.32 25.56
CA PHE A 102 10.97 -10.44 25.26
C PHE A 102 10.69 -11.31 26.49
N GLY A 103 11.72 -11.70 27.26
CA GLY A 103 11.56 -12.44 28.52
C GLY A 103 10.71 -11.69 29.54
N ASP A 104 10.98 -10.40 29.74
CA ASP A 104 10.22 -9.52 30.65
C ASP A 104 8.73 -9.42 30.24
N SER A 105 8.44 -9.42 28.94
CA SER A 105 7.07 -9.42 28.42
C SER A 105 6.32 -10.72 28.71
N LEU A 106 7.00 -11.88 28.63
CA LEU A 106 6.40 -13.18 28.96
C LEU A 106 6.04 -13.26 30.45
N LEU A 107 6.96 -12.84 31.33
CA LEU A 107 6.71 -12.76 32.78
C LEU A 107 5.57 -11.81 33.12
N SER A 108 5.56 -10.60 32.53
CA SER A 108 4.50 -9.62 32.77
C SER A 108 3.12 -10.17 32.40
N LYS A 109 3.02 -10.93 31.31
CA LYS A 109 1.77 -11.58 30.89
C LYS A 109 1.39 -12.74 31.81
N ALA A 110 2.35 -13.55 32.24
CA ALA A 110 2.12 -14.64 33.20
C ALA A 110 1.62 -14.11 34.55
N SER A 111 2.20 -13.00 35.04
CA SER A 111 1.77 -12.33 36.27
C SER A 111 0.32 -11.87 36.18
N LYS A 112 -0.05 -11.15 35.11
CA LYS A 112 -1.44 -10.68 34.92
C LYS A 112 -2.45 -11.82 34.84
N LEU A 113 -2.08 -12.95 34.24
CA LEU A 113 -2.93 -14.14 34.20
C LEU A 113 -3.05 -14.80 35.56
N THR A 114 -2.00 -14.73 36.39
CA THR A 114 -2.01 -15.22 37.77
C THR A 114 -2.97 -14.40 38.64
N ASP A 115 -3.01 -13.08 38.46
CA ASP A 115 -3.98 -12.21 39.14
C ASP A 115 -5.42 -12.59 38.77
N VAL A 116 -5.69 -12.80 37.48
CA VAL A 116 -7.00 -13.25 36.99
C VAL A 116 -7.36 -14.64 37.50
N LEU A 117 -6.38 -15.55 37.61
CA LEU A 117 -6.58 -16.89 38.17
C LEU A 117 -7.03 -16.77 39.64
N SER A 118 -6.33 -15.97 40.45
CA SER A 118 -6.66 -15.76 41.86
C SER A 118 -8.06 -15.18 42.07
N ASP A 119 -8.48 -14.23 41.23
CA ASP A 119 -9.83 -13.65 41.29
C ASP A 119 -10.91 -14.70 40.95
N LEU A 120 -10.66 -15.54 39.96
CA LEU A 120 -11.58 -16.61 39.56
C LEU A 120 -11.65 -17.74 40.60
N GLU A 121 -10.57 -18.00 41.31
CA GLU A 121 -10.55 -18.94 42.45
C GLU A 121 -11.39 -18.41 43.60
N ALA A 122 -11.26 -17.13 43.95
CA ALA A 122 -12.11 -16.50 44.96
C ALA A 122 -13.60 -16.56 44.57
N PHE A 123 -13.90 -16.36 43.28
CA PHE A 123 -15.27 -16.45 42.76
C PHE A 123 -15.82 -17.88 42.71
N LEU A 124 -14.96 -18.90 42.68
CA LEU A 124 -15.38 -20.30 42.64
C LEU A 124 -16.14 -20.72 43.91
N ASP A 125 -15.74 -20.18 45.06
CA ASP A 125 -16.39 -20.46 46.35
C ASP A 125 -17.78 -19.81 46.46
N ASP A 126 -17.97 -18.67 45.80
CA ASP A 126 -19.25 -17.94 45.76
C ASP A 126 -20.23 -18.47 44.69
N ALA A 127 -19.77 -19.33 43.77
CA ALA A 127 -20.61 -19.87 42.71
C ALA A 127 -21.65 -20.86 43.27
N GLY A 128 -22.90 -20.43 43.40
CA GLY A 128 -23.97 -21.19 44.06
C GLY A 128 -24.49 -22.44 43.33
N LYS A 129 -24.14 -22.66 42.05
CA LYS A 129 -24.57 -23.85 41.29
C LYS A 129 -23.38 -24.76 40.94
N ALA A 130 -23.54 -26.06 41.18
CA ALA A 130 -22.53 -27.08 40.85
C ALA A 130 -22.10 -27.09 39.37
N SER A 131 -22.99 -26.73 38.44
CA SER A 131 -22.66 -26.60 37.02
C SER A 131 -21.77 -25.39 36.71
N GLU A 132 -21.96 -24.29 37.43
CA GLU A 132 -21.14 -23.07 37.32
C GLU A 132 -19.76 -23.33 37.94
N GLN A 133 -19.70 -23.96 39.12
CA GLN A 133 -18.45 -24.39 39.75
C GLN A 133 -17.62 -25.33 38.85
N LYS A 134 -18.26 -26.29 38.18
CA LYS A 134 -17.57 -27.20 37.24
C LYS A 134 -16.97 -26.45 36.05
N ARG A 135 -17.68 -25.44 35.52
CA ARG A 135 -17.20 -24.60 34.42
C ARG A 135 -16.05 -23.70 34.85
N LEU A 136 -16.17 -23.03 36.00
CA LEU A 136 -15.12 -22.22 36.60
C LEU A 136 -13.85 -23.05 36.83
N ARG A 137 -13.95 -24.26 37.40
CA ARG A 137 -12.81 -25.18 37.54
C ARG A 137 -12.14 -25.53 36.21
N THR A 138 -12.91 -25.69 35.14
CA THR A 138 -12.36 -25.97 33.80
C THR A 138 -11.63 -24.74 33.23
N CYS A 139 -12.14 -23.54 33.50
CA CYS A 139 -11.51 -22.28 33.10
C CYS A 139 -10.20 -22.05 33.88
N LEU A 140 -10.23 -22.24 35.20
CA LEU A 140 -9.06 -22.18 36.08
C LEU A 140 -7.96 -23.12 35.61
N GLN A 141 -8.29 -24.39 35.34
CA GLN A 141 -7.34 -25.37 34.81
C GLN A 141 -6.71 -24.93 33.47
N GLY A 142 -7.49 -24.28 32.60
CA GLY A 142 -6.99 -23.75 31.33
C GLY A 142 -6.03 -22.55 31.51
N LEU A 143 -6.33 -21.69 32.48
CA LEU A 143 -5.47 -20.55 32.84
C LEU A 143 -4.18 -21.00 33.52
N GLU A 144 -4.23 -21.93 34.46
CA GLU A 144 -3.06 -22.56 35.09
C GLU A 144 -2.12 -23.17 34.04
N GLN A 145 -2.67 -23.90 33.05
CA GLN A 145 -1.88 -24.46 31.96
C GLN A 145 -1.22 -23.38 31.10
N ALA A 146 -1.94 -22.29 30.80
CA ALA A 146 -1.39 -21.17 30.03
C ALA A 146 -0.26 -20.44 30.77
N ILE A 147 -0.45 -20.17 32.07
CA ILE A 147 0.58 -19.58 32.94
C ILE A 147 1.80 -20.50 33.00
N GLY A 148 1.59 -21.81 33.19
CA GLY A 148 2.67 -22.81 33.19
C GLY A 148 3.46 -22.83 31.88
N CYS A 149 2.80 -22.71 30.73
CA CYS A 149 3.47 -22.63 29.43
C CYS A 149 4.32 -21.35 29.29
N LEU A 150 3.78 -20.21 29.73
CA LEU A 150 4.51 -18.93 29.67
C LEU A 150 5.74 -18.95 30.59
N ASN A 151 5.62 -19.49 31.80
CA ASN A 151 6.73 -19.62 32.74
C ASN A 151 7.79 -20.60 32.21
N ALA A 152 7.38 -21.75 31.64
CA ALA A 152 8.31 -22.71 31.07
C ALA A 152 9.07 -22.15 29.85
N GLU A 153 8.42 -21.35 29.00
CA GLU A 153 9.10 -20.67 27.90
C GLU A 153 10.04 -19.56 28.40
N HIS A 154 9.65 -18.82 29.44
CA HIS A 154 10.54 -17.87 30.08
C HIS A 154 11.79 -18.55 30.66
N GLU A 155 11.64 -19.66 31.39
CA GLU A 155 12.76 -20.42 31.94
C GLU A 155 13.71 -20.93 30.85
N LYS A 156 13.19 -21.34 29.69
CA LYS A 156 14.01 -21.72 28.53
C LYS A 156 14.79 -20.52 27.98
N VAL A 157 14.15 -19.36 27.85
CA VAL A 157 14.81 -18.13 27.40
C VAL A 157 15.92 -17.73 28.38
N GLU A 158 15.71 -17.88 29.69
CA GLU A 158 16.75 -17.63 30.69
C GLU A 158 17.88 -18.66 30.65
N ALA A 159 17.57 -19.95 30.43
CA ALA A 159 18.60 -20.98 30.24
C ALA A 159 19.45 -20.71 28.99
N GLU A 160 18.82 -20.34 27.88
CA GLU A 160 19.53 -19.96 26.64
C GLU A 160 20.38 -18.69 26.84
N LYS A 161 19.94 -17.73 27.65
CA LYS A 161 20.75 -16.56 28.03
C LYS A 161 22.02 -16.95 28.79
N VAL A 162 21.92 -17.89 29.73
CA VAL A 162 23.07 -18.39 30.49
C VAL A 162 24.04 -19.13 29.56
N ASP A 163 23.53 -19.96 28.65
CA ASP A 163 24.36 -20.64 27.65
C ASP A 163 25.08 -19.65 26.73
N VAL A 164 24.39 -18.61 26.25
CA VAL A 164 25.00 -17.55 25.44
C VAL A 164 26.03 -16.77 26.23
N ALA A 165 25.76 -16.41 27.49
CA ALA A 165 26.71 -15.72 28.36
C ALA A 165 27.96 -16.57 28.65
N GLU A 166 27.81 -17.87 28.92
CA GLU A 166 28.93 -18.80 29.11
C GLU A 166 29.74 -19.00 27.81
N LEU A 167 29.08 -19.03 26.66
CA LEU A 167 29.74 -19.11 25.35
C LEU A 167 30.54 -17.83 25.05
N MET A 168 30.07 -16.68 25.52
CA MET A 168 30.78 -15.39 25.43
C MET A 168 32.00 -15.34 26.36
N ASP A 169 31.91 -15.86 27.59
CA ASP A 169 33.00 -15.83 28.58
C ASP A 169 34.18 -16.75 28.22
N LYS A 170 33.91 -17.88 27.53
CA LYS A 170 34.93 -18.90 27.22
C LYS A 170 35.83 -18.58 26.00
N GLY A 171 35.78 -17.37 25.43
CA GLY A 171 36.61 -16.98 24.28
C GLY A 171 36.43 -17.87 23.03
N LEU A 172 35.29 -18.57 22.94
CA LEU A 172 35.05 -19.65 21.97
C LEU A 172 34.65 -19.17 20.56
N LEU A 173 34.60 -17.85 20.35
CA LEU A 173 34.17 -17.20 19.11
C LEU A 173 34.91 -17.71 17.86
N LYS A 174 36.18 -18.14 18.03
CA LYS A 174 37.01 -18.65 16.94
C LYS A 174 36.69 -20.10 16.52
N LYS A 175 36.24 -20.95 17.45
CA LYS A 175 35.84 -22.35 17.17
C LYS A 175 34.41 -22.44 16.65
N ILE A 176 33.52 -21.58 17.16
CA ILE A 176 32.12 -21.50 16.74
C ILE A 176 32.02 -21.08 15.26
N LYS A 177 32.86 -20.15 14.79
CA LYS A 177 32.92 -19.76 13.36
C LYS A 177 33.25 -20.92 12.42
N THR A 178 34.10 -21.87 12.84
CA THR A 178 34.47 -23.03 12.01
C THR A 178 33.39 -24.12 12.01
N GLN A 179 32.64 -24.25 13.11
CA GLN A 179 31.61 -25.30 13.24
C GLN A 179 30.26 -24.85 12.68
N MET A 180 29.94 -23.55 12.73
CA MET A 180 28.68 -22.98 12.22
C MET A 180 28.56 -22.98 10.69
N ALA A 181 29.67 -23.13 9.96
CA ALA A 181 29.64 -23.29 8.50
C ALA A 181 29.00 -24.62 8.02
N SER A 182 28.68 -25.55 8.92
CA SER A 182 28.29 -26.92 8.54
C SER A 182 26.97 -27.46 9.08
N SER A 183 26.20 -26.76 9.95
CA SER A 183 25.06 -27.43 10.62
C SER A 183 23.86 -26.54 11.04
N ARG A 184 23.38 -25.62 10.20
CA ARG A 184 22.11 -24.91 10.48
C ARG A 184 21.13 -24.96 9.31
N LEU A 185 20.25 -25.97 9.32
CA LEU A 185 18.91 -25.81 8.71
C LEU A 185 17.80 -26.67 9.34
N ALA A 186 18.10 -27.73 10.10
CA ALA A 186 17.08 -28.68 10.53
C ALA A 186 16.57 -28.54 11.99
N CYS A 187 17.43 -28.30 13.00
CA CYS A 187 16.99 -28.42 14.41
C CYS A 187 16.22 -27.20 14.97
N SER A 188 16.57 -25.96 14.61
CA SER A 188 15.88 -24.76 15.14
C SER A 188 14.48 -24.55 14.55
N LYS A 189 14.24 -24.99 13.31
CA LYS A 189 12.95 -24.85 12.63
C LYS A 189 11.86 -25.72 13.24
N VAL A 190 12.21 -26.93 13.70
CA VAL A 190 11.26 -27.90 14.26
C VAL A 190 10.81 -27.47 15.66
N ALA A 191 11.73 -27.03 16.53
CA ALA A 191 11.41 -26.58 17.88
C ALA A 191 10.52 -25.33 17.90
N ALA A 192 10.82 -24.32 17.06
CA ALA A 192 10.02 -23.10 16.99
C ALA A 192 8.61 -23.34 16.39
N GLN A 193 8.48 -24.24 15.42
CA GLN A 193 7.18 -24.62 14.84
C GLN A 193 6.33 -25.46 15.81
N GLU A 194 6.93 -26.41 16.54
CA GLU A 194 6.22 -27.22 17.53
C GLU A 194 5.76 -26.37 18.73
N ASN A 195 6.58 -25.42 19.20
CA ASN A 195 6.23 -24.54 20.32
C ASN A 195 5.13 -23.54 19.94
N SER A 196 5.20 -22.96 18.74
CA SER A 196 4.13 -22.09 18.21
C SER A 196 2.81 -22.85 18.06
N ALA A 197 2.85 -24.10 17.57
CA ALA A 197 1.66 -24.94 17.43
C ALA A 197 1.03 -25.30 18.79
N ARG A 198 1.85 -25.55 19.82
CA ARG A 198 1.37 -25.83 21.19
C ARG A 198 0.71 -24.61 21.84
N LEU A 199 1.32 -23.42 21.72
CA LEU A 199 0.76 -22.18 22.25
C LEU A 199 -0.58 -21.84 21.56
N LEU A 200 -0.64 -21.96 20.23
CA LEU A 200 -1.87 -21.79 19.45
C LEU A 200 -2.97 -22.80 19.83
N SER A 201 -2.62 -24.03 20.17
CA SER A 201 -3.56 -25.04 20.66
C SER A 201 -4.17 -24.68 22.01
N CYS A 202 -3.35 -24.19 22.95
CA CYS A 202 -3.80 -23.74 24.27
C CYS A 202 -4.72 -22.52 24.17
N ILE A 203 -4.33 -21.51 23.36
CA ILE A 203 -5.15 -20.31 23.12
C ILE A 203 -6.49 -20.67 22.46
N LYS A 204 -6.51 -21.60 21.50
CA LYS A 204 -7.74 -22.06 20.86
C LYS A 204 -8.67 -22.79 21.83
N THR A 205 -8.12 -23.54 22.77
CA THR A 205 -8.89 -24.26 23.80
C THR A 205 -9.52 -23.28 24.79
N LEU A 206 -8.75 -22.27 25.23
CA LEU A 206 -9.22 -21.18 26.09
C LEU A 206 -10.34 -20.37 25.41
N LEU A 207 -10.15 -19.95 24.16
CA LEU A 207 -11.15 -19.18 23.41
C LEU A 207 -12.43 -19.97 23.14
N LYS A 208 -12.34 -21.29 22.92
CA LYS A 208 -13.53 -22.16 22.78
C LYS A 208 -14.31 -22.28 24.09
N ALA A 209 -13.60 -22.40 25.22
CA ALA A 209 -14.24 -22.43 26.54
C ALA A 209 -14.94 -21.09 26.85
N LEU A 210 -14.29 -19.97 26.54
CA LEU A 210 -14.82 -18.62 26.74
C LEU A 210 -16.04 -18.32 25.85
N ASN A 211 -15.99 -18.67 24.57
CA ASN A 211 -17.12 -18.43 23.66
C ASN A 211 -18.33 -19.30 24.00
N LYS A 212 -18.11 -20.57 24.38
CA LYS A 212 -19.20 -21.45 24.82
C LYS A 212 -19.84 -20.97 26.12
N ALA A 213 -19.05 -20.37 27.02
CA ALA A 213 -19.58 -19.76 28.23
C ALA A 213 -20.40 -18.48 27.95
N ALA A 214 -20.03 -17.70 26.93
CA ALA A 214 -20.75 -16.50 26.50
C ALA A 214 -22.09 -16.81 25.78
N GLU A 215 -22.19 -17.96 25.09
CA GLU A 215 -23.35 -18.33 24.28
C GLU A 215 -24.54 -18.92 25.09
N GLU A 216 -24.34 -19.43 26.30
CA GLU A 216 -25.35 -20.23 27.05
C GLU A 216 -26.14 -19.47 28.17
N LYS A 217 -26.40 -18.15 27.99
CA LYS A 217 -27.42 -17.25 28.62
C LYS A 217 -27.15 -16.44 29.91
N ASP A 218 -27.79 -15.25 29.87
CA ASP A 218 -28.34 -14.32 30.89
C ASP A 218 -27.48 -13.87 32.10
N SER A 219 -27.09 -12.59 32.01
CA SER A 219 -27.02 -11.56 33.06
C SER A 219 -26.06 -11.62 34.25
N CYS A 220 -25.18 -12.62 34.42
CA CYS A 220 -24.19 -12.58 35.53
C CYS A 220 -22.70 -12.49 35.13
N GLY A 221 -22.31 -12.76 33.89
CA GLY A 221 -20.89 -12.77 33.49
C GLY A 221 -20.27 -11.41 33.12
N LEU A 222 -21.06 -10.33 33.08
CA LEU A 222 -20.65 -9.03 32.53
C LEU A 222 -20.02 -8.06 33.56
N GLU A 223 -20.06 -8.37 34.86
CA GLU A 223 -19.48 -7.50 35.89
C GLU A 223 -17.97 -7.69 36.08
N ILE A 224 -17.45 -8.90 35.90
CA ILE A 224 -16.00 -9.19 35.97
C ILE A 224 -15.24 -8.45 34.86
N PHE A 225 -15.83 -8.32 33.67
CA PHE A 225 -15.23 -7.56 32.56
C PHE A 225 -15.30 -6.04 32.75
N ARG A 226 -16.16 -5.54 33.64
CA ARG A 226 -16.33 -4.10 33.90
C ARG A 226 -15.21 -3.54 34.78
N VAL A 227 -14.58 -4.38 35.61
CA VAL A 227 -13.46 -4.01 36.50
C VAL A 227 -12.12 -3.96 35.74
N TYR A 228 -11.96 -4.73 34.65
CA TYR A 228 -10.70 -4.86 33.89
C TYR A 228 -10.64 -4.08 32.56
N GLY A 229 -11.49 -3.06 32.37
CA GLY A 229 -11.23 -2.01 31.37
C GLY A 229 -11.46 -2.34 29.89
N LEU A 230 -12.29 -3.34 29.55
CA LEU A 230 -12.74 -3.57 28.16
C LEU A 230 -14.14 -2.98 27.95
N GLN A 231 -14.24 -1.71 27.57
CA GLN A 231 -15.54 -1.07 27.27
C GLN A 231 -16.00 -1.35 25.83
N ALA A 232 -17.17 -1.99 25.71
CA ALA A 232 -18.07 -1.80 24.58
C ALA A 232 -18.94 -0.56 24.85
N SER A 233 -18.78 0.51 24.07
CA SER A 233 -19.54 1.75 24.25
C SER A 233 -21.01 1.55 23.89
N GLN A 234 -21.91 1.56 24.88
CA GLN A 234 -23.31 1.88 24.67
C GLN A 234 -23.50 3.39 24.88
N ASN A 235 -23.66 4.16 23.79
CA ASN A 235 -24.00 5.57 23.88
C ASN A 235 -25.52 5.76 23.77
N ARG A 236 -26.18 5.95 24.93
CA ARG A 236 -27.46 6.66 25.02
C ARG A 236 -27.20 8.11 25.44
N GLY A 237 -27.64 9.05 24.61
CA GLY A 237 -28.20 10.34 24.99
C GLY A 237 -27.43 11.28 25.93
N GLY A 238 -26.86 12.33 25.34
CA GLY A 238 -26.96 13.70 25.88
C GLY A 238 -25.86 14.15 26.85
N ARG A 239 -25.02 15.10 26.40
CA ARG A 239 -24.81 16.41 27.05
C ARG A 239 -23.87 17.30 26.23
N GLY A 240 -24.14 18.60 26.31
CA GLY A 240 -23.41 19.66 25.62
C GLY A 240 -21.98 19.85 26.14
N LEU A 241 -21.14 20.41 25.28
CA LEU A 241 -19.76 20.76 25.59
C LEU A 241 -19.64 22.27 25.74
N GLN A 242 -19.32 22.68 26.97
CA GLN A 242 -18.65 23.95 27.26
C GLN A 242 -17.23 23.87 26.68
N ALA A 243 -16.84 24.90 25.94
CA ALA A 243 -15.47 25.09 25.48
C ALA A 243 -14.64 25.71 26.62
N GLN A 244 -13.51 25.08 26.95
CA GLN A 244 -12.49 25.65 27.83
C GLN A 244 -11.36 26.16 26.93
N CYS A 245 -11.14 27.48 26.95
CA CYS A 245 -10.12 28.16 26.17
C CYS A 245 -8.71 27.92 26.74
N PHE A 246 -7.77 27.53 25.88
CA PHE A 246 -6.36 27.89 26.03
C PHE A 246 -6.06 29.06 25.08
N ARG A 247 -5.61 30.18 25.64
CA ARG A 247 -5.12 31.35 24.91
C ARG A 247 -3.61 31.22 24.76
N GLU A 248 -3.12 31.24 23.52
CA GLU A 248 -1.74 31.65 23.24
C GLU A 248 -1.73 32.74 22.15
N ASN A 249 -0.87 33.72 22.39
CA ASN A 249 -0.86 35.05 21.79
C ASN A 249 -0.19 35.09 20.41
N HIS A 250 -0.82 34.53 19.38
CA HIS A 250 -0.56 34.93 17.99
C HIS A 250 -1.90 35.00 17.25
N GLY A 251 -2.19 36.16 16.64
CA GLY A 251 -3.50 36.46 16.05
C GLY A 251 -3.91 35.42 14.98
N PRO A 252 -5.17 34.95 14.95
CA PRO A 252 -5.57 33.92 14.01
C PRO A 252 -5.70 34.51 12.60
N PRO A 253 -5.22 33.81 11.54
CA PRO A 253 -5.77 34.00 10.21
C PRO A 253 -7.23 33.54 10.27
N TYR A 254 -8.15 34.41 9.85
CA TYR A 254 -9.56 34.06 9.68
C TYR A 254 -9.71 33.03 8.56
N TYR A 255 -9.56 31.74 8.88
CA TYR A 255 -10.04 30.66 8.01
C TYR A 255 -11.54 30.53 8.20
N VAL A 256 -12.31 31.00 7.22
CA VAL A 256 -13.75 30.71 7.14
C VAL A 256 -13.88 29.22 6.79
N TYR A 257 -13.96 28.38 7.81
CA TYR A 257 -14.51 27.03 7.66
C TYR A 257 -15.98 27.16 7.29
N ILE A 258 -16.33 26.79 6.05
CA ILE A 258 -17.72 26.47 5.73
C ILE A 258 -18.03 25.20 6.51
N THR A 259 -18.75 25.37 7.60
CA THR A 259 -19.04 24.38 8.64
C THR A 259 -19.57 23.06 8.06
N GLY A 260 -18.94 21.96 8.47
CA GLY A 260 -19.47 20.61 8.33
C GLY A 260 -20.66 20.40 9.28
N GLY A 261 -21.87 20.68 8.79
CA GLY A 261 -23.09 20.05 9.30
C GLY A 261 -23.19 18.63 8.74
N ARG A 262 -23.61 17.66 9.58
CA ARG A 262 -23.72 16.22 9.30
C ARG A 262 -23.85 15.91 7.80
N ALA A 263 -22.71 15.55 7.21
CA ALA A 263 -22.63 15.10 5.84
C ALA A 263 -23.14 13.65 5.78
N ASP A 264 -24.44 13.50 5.54
CA ASP A 264 -24.92 12.28 4.91
C ASP A 264 -24.26 12.19 3.53
N GLN A 265 -23.23 11.34 3.45
CA GLN A 265 -22.59 10.81 2.24
C GLN A 265 -22.05 11.85 1.23
N GLY A 266 -20.80 12.27 1.44
CA GLY A 266 -19.74 12.18 0.42
C GLY A 266 -19.97 12.87 -0.92
N LYS A 267 -20.58 14.06 -0.96
CA LYS A 267 -20.62 14.88 -2.19
C LYS A 267 -19.75 16.11 -2.04
N TRP A 268 -18.54 16.01 -2.59
CA TRP A 268 -17.66 17.13 -2.86
C TRP A 268 -18.43 18.27 -3.54
N ALA A 269 -18.20 19.48 -3.07
CA ALA A 269 -18.84 20.65 -3.63
C ALA A 269 -18.16 21.04 -4.94
N ALA A 270 -18.65 20.55 -6.09
CA ALA A 270 -18.34 21.18 -7.38
C ALA A 270 -18.55 22.70 -7.26
N CYS A 271 -17.87 23.56 -8.04
CA CYS A 271 -18.08 25.02 -7.98
C CYS A 271 -19.58 25.41 -8.04
N LYS A 272 -20.38 24.62 -8.78
CA LYS A 272 -21.86 24.71 -8.81
C LYS A 272 -22.51 24.53 -7.43
N HIS A 273 -22.05 23.57 -6.64
CA HIS A 273 -22.50 23.34 -5.27
C HIS A 273 -22.08 24.48 -4.36
N THR A 274 -20.83 24.97 -4.41
CA THR A 274 -20.39 26.14 -3.64
C THR A 274 -21.30 27.33 -3.87
N ILE A 275 -21.66 27.59 -5.14
CA ILE A 275 -22.61 28.63 -5.50
C ILE A 275 -24.01 28.38 -4.95
N ARG A 276 -24.50 27.13 -4.98
CA ARG A 276 -25.81 26.76 -4.40
C ARG A 276 -25.81 26.94 -2.88
N VAL A 277 -24.75 26.54 -2.19
CA VAL A 277 -24.57 26.72 -0.75
C VAL A 277 -24.53 28.21 -0.42
N ALA A 278 -23.78 29.01 -1.18
CA ALA A 278 -23.74 30.45 -0.99
C ALA A 278 -25.12 31.10 -1.16
N ARG A 279 -25.90 30.68 -2.17
CA ARG A 279 -27.28 31.14 -2.37
C ARG A 279 -28.21 30.74 -1.22
N ALA A 280 -28.09 29.51 -0.73
CA ALA A 280 -28.86 29.03 0.42
C ALA A 280 -28.52 29.85 1.68
N ALA A 281 -27.24 30.04 1.96
CA ALA A 281 -26.77 30.81 3.11
C ALA A 281 -27.26 32.28 3.08
N ILE A 282 -27.27 32.93 1.92
CA ILE A 282 -27.82 34.30 1.79
C ILE A 282 -29.34 34.31 1.94
N LYS A 283 -30.04 33.29 1.43
CA LYS A 283 -31.49 33.18 1.61
C LYS A 283 -31.84 33.07 3.10
N ASP A 284 -31.07 32.30 3.85
CA ASP A 284 -31.31 32.04 5.27
C ASP A 284 -30.89 33.21 6.16
N ASN A 285 -29.87 33.98 5.76
CA ASN A 285 -29.44 35.19 6.45
C ASN A 285 -28.97 36.28 5.46
N PRO A 286 -29.87 37.15 4.97
CA PRO A 286 -29.53 38.14 3.94
C PRO A 286 -28.52 39.21 4.38
N ASN A 287 -28.48 39.54 5.67
CA ASN A 287 -27.76 40.72 6.18
C ASN A 287 -26.43 40.41 6.87
N GLY A 288 -26.12 39.13 7.14
CA GLY A 288 -24.95 38.71 7.92
C GLY A 288 -23.84 38.00 7.13
N GLN A 289 -23.89 38.00 5.79
CA GLN A 289 -22.96 37.22 4.98
C GLN A 289 -21.73 38.02 4.55
N SER A 290 -20.60 37.32 4.41
CA SER A 290 -19.37 37.92 3.90
C SER A 290 -19.52 38.39 2.45
N GLY A 291 -18.75 39.42 2.07
CA GLY A 291 -18.73 39.91 0.69
C GLY A 291 -18.35 38.84 -0.34
N ALA A 292 -17.55 37.84 0.05
CA ALA A 292 -17.21 36.71 -0.80
C ALA A 292 -18.41 35.79 -1.06
N LEU A 293 -19.22 35.48 -0.04
CA LEU A 293 -20.44 34.66 -0.20
C LEU A 293 -21.47 35.34 -1.11
N LEU A 294 -21.66 36.65 -0.96
CA LEU A 294 -22.51 37.45 -1.86
C LEU A 294 -22.04 37.31 -3.31
N LYS A 295 -20.73 37.45 -3.56
CA LYS A 295 -20.14 37.26 -4.89
C LYS A 295 -20.38 35.83 -5.42
N PHE A 296 -20.20 34.80 -4.59
CA PHE A 296 -20.42 33.41 -5.01
C PHE A 296 -21.87 33.18 -5.43
N ALA A 297 -22.84 33.69 -4.69
CA ALA A 297 -24.24 33.49 -5.00
C ALA A 297 -24.69 34.18 -6.29
N GLN A 298 -24.05 35.29 -6.64
CA GLN A 298 -24.25 36.03 -7.89
C GLN A 298 -23.70 35.30 -9.12
N VAL A 299 -22.77 34.35 -8.96
CA VAL A 299 -22.24 33.57 -10.10
C VAL A 299 -23.36 32.74 -10.72
N ARG A 300 -23.55 32.84 -12.04
CA ARG A 300 -24.53 32.01 -12.77
C ARG A 300 -24.10 30.54 -12.71
N SER A 301 -25.06 29.62 -12.58
CA SER A 301 -24.73 28.20 -12.45
C SER A 301 -24.03 27.60 -13.69
N LYS A 302 -24.20 28.22 -14.87
CA LYS A 302 -23.47 27.85 -16.10
C LYS A 302 -22.00 28.30 -16.08
N ASP A 303 -21.69 29.40 -15.39
CA ASP A 303 -20.34 29.96 -15.26
C ASP A 303 -19.71 29.56 -13.92
N ALA A 304 -20.19 28.46 -13.32
CA ALA A 304 -19.87 28.15 -11.95
C ALA A 304 -18.38 27.98 -11.72
N GLU A 305 -17.69 27.31 -12.64
CA GLU A 305 -16.26 27.06 -12.57
C GLU A 305 -15.47 28.38 -12.67
N SER A 306 -15.59 29.08 -13.80
CA SER A 306 -14.85 30.33 -14.05
C SER A 306 -15.20 31.42 -13.03
N GLY A 307 -16.46 31.52 -12.63
CA GLY A 307 -16.90 32.50 -11.64
C GLY A 307 -16.40 32.19 -10.22
N ALA A 308 -16.43 30.93 -9.81
CA ALA A 308 -15.89 30.53 -8.51
C ALA A 308 -14.37 30.74 -8.44
N HIS A 309 -13.62 30.29 -9.45
CA HIS A 309 -12.16 30.49 -9.54
C HIS A 309 -11.76 31.95 -9.50
N ARG A 310 -12.49 32.83 -10.20
CA ARG A 310 -12.27 34.29 -10.14
C ARG A 310 -12.46 34.83 -8.72
N ILE A 311 -13.47 34.36 -7.99
CA ILE A 311 -13.72 34.80 -6.61
C ILE A 311 -12.65 34.25 -5.66
N PHE A 312 -12.28 32.97 -5.80
CA PHE A 312 -11.19 32.39 -5.03
C PHE A 312 -9.90 33.19 -5.24
N ARG A 313 -9.56 33.53 -6.49
CA ARG A 313 -8.37 34.34 -6.81
C ARG A 313 -8.45 35.73 -6.20
N ALA A 314 -9.58 36.41 -6.35
CA ALA A 314 -9.79 37.75 -5.78
C ALA A 314 -9.79 37.75 -4.23
N SER A 315 -9.95 36.57 -3.61
CA SER A 315 -9.95 36.40 -2.16
C SER A 315 -8.64 35.79 -1.63
N GLY A 316 -7.64 35.56 -2.48
CA GLY A 316 -6.39 34.91 -2.08
C GLY A 316 -6.53 33.43 -1.69
N LEU A 317 -7.61 32.76 -2.13
CA LEU A 317 -7.91 31.36 -1.81
C LEU A 317 -7.49 30.39 -2.93
N THR A 318 -6.70 30.85 -3.89
CA THR A 318 -6.12 30.01 -4.95
C THR A 318 -4.65 29.79 -4.68
N VAL A 319 -4.17 28.58 -4.94
CA VAL A 319 -2.75 28.29 -5.06
C VAL A 319 -2.19 29.10 -6.24
N THR A 320 -1.19 29.93 -5.98
CA THR A 320 -0.59 30.87 -6.96
C THR A 320 0.53 30.21 -7.76
N ILE A 321 0.30 28.98 -8.25
CA ILE A 321 1.26 28.25 -9.07
C ILE A 321 0.92 28.42 -10.55
N ASN A 322 1.91 28.84 -11.33
CA ASN A 322 1.77 29.00 -12.77
C ASN A 322 1.75 27.62 -13.45
N ILE A 323 0.65 27.34 -14.16
CA ILE A 323 0.51 26.15 -15.02
C ILE A 323 1.33 26.35 -16.29
N ASP A 324 2.30 25.47 -16.50
CA ASP A 324 3.14 25.45 -17.70
C ASP A 324 2.42 24.77 -18.87
N ARG A 325 2.94 24.97 -20.08
CA ARG A 325 2.39 24.43 -21.32
C ARG A 325 3.49 23.73 -22.11
N LEU A 326 3.23 22.50 -22.53
CA LEU A 326 4.15 21.66 -23.30
C LEU A 326 3.52 21.26 -24.64
N VAL A 327 4.33 21.21 -25.69
CA VAL A 327 3.94 20.72 -27.02
C VAL A 327 4.11 19.20 -27.03
N LEU A 328 3.00 18.45 -26.97
CA LEU A 328 3.01 16.98 -27.00
C LEU A 328 2.73 16.40 -28.40
N GLY A 329 2.09 17.18 -29.28
CA GLY A 329 1.73 16.78 -30.64
C GLY A 329 1.09 17.92 -31.43
N ASP A 330 0.74 17.64 -32.67
CA ASP A 330 0.33 18.67 -33.64
C ASP A 330 -1.12 19.11 -33.48
N SER A 331 -1.95 18.32 -32.77
CA SER A 331 -3.35 18.69 -32.54
C SER A 331 -3.45 19.94 -31.67
N PRO A 332 -4.46 20.82 -31.88
CA PRO A 332 -4.59 22.06 -31.12
C PRO A 332 -4.61 21.87 -29.59
N SER A 333 -5.15 20.74 -29.11
CA SER A 333 -5.17 20.40 -27.69
C SER A 333 -3.83 19.91 -27.13
N LEU A 334 -2.93 19.42 -27.99
CA LEU A 334 -1.60 18.95 -27.62
C LEU A 334 -0.48 19.95 -27.90
N GLN A 335 -0.71 20.98 -28.71
CA GLN A 335 0.24 22.08 -28.89
C GLN A 335 0.43 22.91 -27.62
N SER A 336 -0.48 22.80 -26.65
CA SER A 336 -0.46 23.61 -25.44
C SER A 336 -0.97 22.83 -24.24
N PHE A 337 -0.39 21.64 -24.02
CA PHE A 337 -0.82 20.73 -22.98
C PHE A 337 -0.43 21.24 -21.59
N PRO A 338 -1.37 21.38 -20.64
CA PRO A 338 -1.10 21.95 -19.33
C PRO A 338 -0.41 20.94 -18.40
N PHE A 339 0.61 21.40 -17.67
CA PHE A 339 1.28 20.64 -16.62
C PHE A 339 1.83 21.58 -15.54
N ILE A 340 2.26 21.01 -14.41
CA ILE A 340 2.88 21.75 -13.31
C ILE A 340 4.18 21.05 -12.93
N LYS A 341 5.29 21.78 -12.94
CA LYS A 341 6.57 21.29 -12.43
C LYS A 341 6.50 21.03 -10.93
N LEU A 342 7.15 19.96 -10.48
CA LEU A 342 7.29 19.71 -9.04
C LEU A 342 8.11 20.81 -8.39
N SER A 343 9.11 21.36 -9.08
CA SER A 343 9.91 22.48 -8.56
C SER A 343 9.05 23.68 -8.17
N LYS A 344 8.01 24.00 -8.96
CA LYS A 344 7.06 25.07 -8.63
C LYS A 344 6.19 24.75 -7.42
N TRP A 345 5.79 23.49 -7.26
CA TRP A 345 5.10 23.06 -6.04
C TRP A 345 6.00 23.23 -4.82
N VAL A 346 7.26 22.82 -4.91
CA VAL A 346 8.21 22.90 -3.79
C VAL A 346 8.54 24.36 -3.45
N THR A 347 8.79 25.23 -4.44
CA THR A 347 8.94 26.68 -4.22
C THR A 347 7.71 27.27 -3.54
N TYR A 348 6.50 26.91 -3.99
CA TYR A 348 5.26 27.37 -3.35
C TYR A 348 5.17 26.93 -1.88
N LEU A 349 5.52 25.68 -1.58
CA LEU A 349 5.51 25.16 -0.20
C LEU A 349 6.56 25.84 0.68
N LEU A 350 7.74 26.15 0.13
CA LEU A 350 8.77 26.93 0.81
C LEU A 350 8.29 28.35 1.13
N ASP A 351 7.78 29.07 0.12
CA ASP A 351 7.29 30.45 0.25
C ASP A 351 6.18 30.59 1.30
N HIS A 352 5.43 29.52 1.55
CA HIS A 352 4.30 29.48 2.48
C HIS A 352 4.58 28.68 3.76
N GLN A 353 5.83 28.27 4.02
CA GLN A 353 6.22 27.48 5.21
C GLN A 353 5.36 26.22 5.40
N CYS A 354 5.04 25.55 4.29
CA CYS A 354 4.16 24.39 4.22
C CYS A 354 4.88 23.10 3.81
N LEU A 355 6.20 23.03 3.93
CA LEU A 355 6.98 21.82 3.60
C LEU A 355 6.54 20.56 4.36
N HIS A 356 5.93 20.72 5.54
CA HIS A 356 5.31 19.63 6.31
C HIS A 356 4.28 18.81 5.51
N LYS A 357 3.78 19.33 4.37
CA LYS A 357 2.93 18.59 3.44
C LYS A 357 3.67 17.51 2.63
N LEU A 358 4.98 17.65 2.46
CA LEU A 358 5.87 16.66 1.84
C LEU A 358 6.64 15.84 2.88
N THR A 359 6.95 16.41 4.04
CA THR A 359 7.79 15.73 5.05
C THR A 359 7.01 15.13 6.21
N GLY A 360 5.76 15.56 6.43
CA GLY A 360 5.00 15.17 7.63
C GLY A 360 5.48 15.84 8.92
N VAL A 361 6.48 16.72 8.87
CA VAL A 361 7.09 17.36 10.04
C VAL A 361 6.80 18.86 10.01
N VAL A 362 6.11 19.36 11.06
CA VAL A 362 5.67 20.76 11.14
C VAL A 362 6.82 21.72 11.47
N GLU A 363 7.74 21.29 12.34
CA GLU A 363 8.86 22.09 12.81
C GLU A 363 10.11 21.87 11.94
N GLU A 364 10.75 22.95 11.50
CA GLU A 364 11.88 22.86 10.56
C GLU A 364 13.13 22.18 11.16
N ASN A 365 13.52 22.53 12.38
CA ASN A 365 14.68 21.88 13.04
C ASN A 365 14.48 20.37 13.16
N ARG A 366 13.28 19.94 13.53
CA ARG A 366 12.93 18.53 13.61
C ARG A 366 12.90 17.86 12.24
N MET A 367 12.54 18.59 11.19
CA MET A 367 12.55 18.08 9.83
C MET A 367 13.97 17.67 9.42
N GLU A 368 14.98 18.46 9.78
CA GLU A 368 16.37 18.15 9.47
C GLU A 368 16.82 16.83 10.12
N ASP A 369 16.54 16.64 11.42
CA ASP A 369 16.84 15.40 12.13
C ASP A 369 16.11 14.19 11.49
N VAL A 370 14.81 14.33 11.21
CA VAL A 370 13.99 13.28 10.61
C VAL A 370 14.50 12.88 9.23
N LEU A 371 14.93 13.85 8.42
CA LEU A 371 15.49 13.60 7.09
C LEU A 371 16.85 12.89 7.19
N LEU A 372 17.73 13.30 8.11
CA LEU A 372 19.00 12.62 8.35
C LEU A 372 18.80 11.15 8.75
N GLU A 373 17.88 10.88 9.68
CA GLU A 373 17.56 9.51 10.06
C GLU A 373 16.96 8.72 8.89
N PHE A 374 16.06 9.34 8.10
CA PHE A 374 15.48 8.68 6.93
C PHE A 374 16.58 8.25 5.96
N TRP A 375 17.52 9.15 5.63
CA TRP A 375 18.60 8.86 4.70
C TRP A 375 19.61 7.87 5.25
N SER A 376 19.90 7.92 6.55
CA SER A 376 20.71 6.90 7.25
C SER A 376 20.12 5.49 7.06
N ARG A 377 18.80 5.33 7.32
CA ARG A 377 18.10 4.06 7.10
C ARG A 377 18.04 3.66 5.64
N TYR A 378 17.79 4.62 4.75
CA TYR A 378 17.72 4.38 3.32
C TYR A 378 19.08 3.91 2.77
N GLN A 379 20.19 4.49 3.23
CA GLN A 379 21.54 4.07 2.90
C GLN A 379 21.86 2.67 3.40
N ALA A 380 21.44 2.33 4.61
CA ALA A 380 21.60 0.99 5.15
C ALA A 380 20.87 -0.07 4.30
N LEU A 381 19.69 0.26 3.77
CA LEU A 381 18.89 -0.63 2.91
C LEU A 381 19.40 -0.69 1.46
N TYR A 382 19.91 0.42 0.94
CA TYR A 382 20.32 0.58 -0.46
C TYR A 382 21.73 1.17 -0.57
N PRO A 383 22.77 0.51 -0.04
CA PRO A 383 24.14 1.03 -0.05
C PRO A 383 24.71 1.20 -1.46
N GLN A 384 24.18 0.48 -2.44
CA GLN A 384 24.58 0.52 -3.85
C GLN A 384 23.85 1.57 -4.70
N HIS A 385 23.01 2.40 -4.09
CA HIS A 385 22.24 3.42 -4.82
C HIS A 385 23.17 4.53 -5.34
N ASP A 386 23.01 4.95 -6.60
CA ASP A 386 23.81 6.02 -7.25
C ASP A 386 23.67 7.39 -6.54
N LEU A 387 22.81 7.48 -5.52
CA LEU A 387 22.50 8.69 -4.78
C LEU A 387 23.68 9.11 -3.88
N TRP A 388 24.46 8.14 -3.39
CA TRP A 388 25.54 8.38 -2.43
C TRP A 388 26.80 8.94 -3.08
N ASP A 389 26.87 8.93 -4.41
CA ASP A 389 27.97 9.52 -5.17
C ASP A 389 27.84 11.05 -5.31
N ASN A 390 26.71 11.63 -4.88
CA ASN A 390 26.44 13.06 -4.97
C ASN A 390 26.77 13.78 -3.65
N GLU A 391 27.97 14.35 -3.57
CA GLU A 391 28.45 15.12 -2.41
C GLU A 391 27.78 16.49 -2.25
N ASP A 392 27.08 17.00 -3.28
CA ASP A 392 26.46 18.33 -3.26
C ASP A 392 25.08 18.35 -2.58
N ILE A 393 24.54 17.17 -2.20
CA ILE A 393 23.23 17.07 -1.53
C ILE A 393 23.41 17.28 -0.03
N ASP A 394 22.70 18.27 0.51
CA ASP A 394 22.50 18.38 1.95
C ASP A 394 21.39 17.41 2.41
N TRP A 395 21.80 16.30 3.01
CA TRP A 395 20.89 15.24 3.48
C TRP A 395 19.91 15.72 4.56
N ALA A 396 20.25 16.75 5.33
CA ALA A 396 19.34 17.34 6.31
C ALA A 396 18.17 18.09 5.64
N ARG A 397 18.33 18.49 4.37
CA ARG A 397 17.33 19.25 3.60
C ARG A 397 16.91 18.55 2.31
N ALA A 398 17.24 17.26 2.17
CA ALA A 398 16.86 16.44 1.04
C ALA A 398 15.53 15.71 1.31
N ILE A 399 14.47 16.11 0.61
CA ILE A 399 13.12 15.59 0.82
C ILE A 399 12.91 14.34 -0.06
N PRO A 400 12.64 13.16 0.54
CA PRO A 400 12.34 11.95 -0.21
C PRO A 400 10.90 11.96 -0.73
N VAL A 401 10.72 11.70 -2.03
CA VAL A 401 9.40 11.66 -2.68
C VAL A 401 9.20 10.42 -3.53
N TYR A 402 7.94 10.02 -3.67
CA TYR A 402 7.49 9.05 -4.66
C TYR A 402 6.64 9.75 -5.71
N THR A 403 6.84 9.37 -6.98
CA THR A 403 5.82 9.63 -7.99
C THR A 403 4.71 8.61 -7.83
N HIS A 404 3.47 9.04 -7.92
CA HIS A 404 2.29 8.20 -7.91
C HIS A 404 1.53 8.37 -9.22
N THR A 405 1.28 7.24 -9.90
CA THR A 405 0.57 7.19 -11.18
C THR A 405 -0.63 6.26 -11.09
N ASP A 406 -1.79 6.76 -11.48
CA ASP A 406 -3.07 6.04 -11.39
C ASP A 406 -3.88 6.15 -12.69
N GLU A 407 -4.54 5.06 -13.08
CA GLU A 407 -5.49 5.00 -14.19
C GLU A 407 -6.92 5.06 -13.70
N GLY A 408 -7.32 6.26 -13.30
CA GLY A 408 -8.68 6.58 -12.92
C GLY A 408 -9.66 6.63 -14.10
N ARG A 409 -10.89 7.06 -13.78
CA ARG A 409 -11.92 7.34 -14.77
C ARG A 409 -12.52 8.71 -14.52
N THR A 410 -12.75 9.45 -15.60
CA THR A 410 -13.53 10.70 -15.59
C THR A 410 -14.98 10.45 -15.16
N TYR A 411 -15.72 11.52 -14.86
CA TYR A 411 -17.18 11.44 -14.65
C TYR A 411 -17.94 10.81 -15.82
N LYS A 412 -17.41 10.91 -17.05
CA LYS A 412 -17.95 10.25 -18.25
C LYS A 412 -17.41 8.83 -18.45
N LYS A 413 -16.82 8.22 -17.42
CA LYS A 413 -16.22 6.88 -17.39
C LYS A 413 -15.07 6.66 -18.39
N ARG A 414 -14.56 7.74 -19.01
CA ARG A 414 -13.38 7.68 -19.88
C ARG A 414 -12.12 7.47 -19.03
N PRO A 415 -11.20 6.56 -19.40
CA PRO A 415 -9.96 6.36 -18.65
C PRO A 415 -9.09 7.61 -18.66
N LEU A 416 -8.49 7.90 -17.51
CA LEU A 416 -7.66 9.08 -17.24
C LEU A 416 -6.40 8.64 -16.50
N LEU A 417 -5.24 8.92 -17.06
CA LEU A 417 -3.96 8.81 -16.38
C LEU A 417 -3.74 10.07 -15.53
N VAL A 418 -3.37 9.90 -14.27
CA VAL A 418 -2.97 10.98 -13.37
C VAL A 418 -1.54 10.74 -12.92
N ILE A 419 -0.70 11.76 -13.04
CA ILE A 419 0.69 11.74 -12.57
C ILE A 419 0.80 12.79 -11.47
N SER A 420 1.25 12.35 -10.29
CA SER A 420 1.38 13.19 -9.10
C SER A 420 2.61 12.78 -8.29
N THR A 421 3.05 13.64 -7.38
CA THR A 421 4.17 13.38 -6.47
C THR A 421 3.70 13.52 -5.04
N HIS A 422 4.17 12.68 -4.13
CA HIS A 422 3.91 12.80 -2.70
C HIS A 422 5.17 12.47 -1.90
N GLY A 423 5.22 12.93 -0.65
CA GLY A 423 6.31 12.59 0.27
C GLY A 423 6.40 11.10 0.58
N CYS A 424 7.60 10.58 0.76
CA CYS A 424 7.82 9.29 1.40
C CYS A 424 7.38 9.32 2.87
N LEU A 425 7.62 10.46 3.52
CA LEU A 425 7.24 10.78 4.88
C LEU A 425 5.91 11.53 4.94
N GLY A 426 5.23 11.46 6.07
CA GLY A 426 3.92 12.06 6.30
C GLY A 426 3.51 12.07 7.77
N LEU A 427 2.27 12.49 8.04
CA LEU A 427 1.75 12.65 9.41
C LEU A 427 1.44 11.32 10.13
N GLY A 428 1.67 10.17 9.50
CA GLY A 428 1.38 8.85 10.03
C GLY A 428 -0.04 8.38 9.77
N THR A 429 -0.48 7.43 10.59
CA THR A 429 -1.85 6.88 10.55
C THR A 429 -2.66 7.30 11.78
N GLN A 430 -3.99 7.33 11.68
CA GLN A 430 -4.85 7.65 12.83
C GLN A 430 -4.59 6.73 14.04
N PRO A 431 -4.41 5.41 13.89
CA PRO A 431 -4.01 4.54 14.99
C PRO A 431 -2.67 4.90 15.60
N GLN A 432 -1.63 5.16 14.79
CA GLN A 432 -0.31 5.57 15.28
C GLN A 432 -0.40 6.88 16.08
N ARG A 433 -1.18 7.85 15.59
CA ARG A 433 -1.42 9.12 16.28
C ARG A 433 -2.20 8.93 17.58
N ARG A 434 -3.21 8.06 17.60
CA ARG A 434 -3.97 7.74 18.82
C ARG A 434 -3.11 7.01 19.84
N ALA A 435 -2.33 6.01 19.41
CA ALA A 435 -1.42 5.28 20.29
C ALA A 435 -0.45 6.22 21.00
N ARG A 436 0.07 7.24 20.29
CA ARG A 436 0.90 8.29 20.90
C ARG A 436 0.13 9.14 21.93
N LEU A 437 -1.12 9.51 21.63
CA LEU A 437 -1.96 10.29 22.54
C LEU A 437 -2.48 9.51 23.75
N ASP A 438 -2.66 8.19 23.62
CA ASP A 438 -3.22 7.31 24.64
C ASP A 438 -2.13 6.72 25.56
N ASP A 439 -0.84 6.85 25.20
CA ASP A 439 0.27 6.42 26.05
C ASP A 439 0.48 7.41 27.20
N PRO A 440 0.19 7.01 28.47
CA PRO A 440 0.33 7.90 29.62
C PRO A 440 1.79 8.21 29.97
N THR A 441 2.75 7.46 29.40
CA THR A 441 4.19 7.75 29.51
C THR A 441 4.68 8.70 28.44
N TRP A 442 3.85 9.00 27.44
CA TRP A 442 4.13 10.03 26.46
C TRP A 442 3.98 11.40 27.12
N ASP A 443 5.10 11.94 27.58
CA ASP A 443 5.24 13.27 28.18
C ASP A 443 5.23 14.40 27.12
N GLY A 444 4.89 14.06 25.87
CA GLY A 444 5.02 14.95 24.73
C GLY A 444 6.42 15.04 24.15
N GLN A 445 7.42 14.36 24.75
CA GLN A 445 8.72 14.19 24.11
C GLN A 445 8.64 13.12 23.03
N ASP A 446 9.41 13.35 21.98
CA ASP A 446 9.46 12.48 20.83
C ASP A 446 10.08 11.14 21.22
N ILE A 447 9.43 10.05 20.79
CA ILE A 447 10.06 8.73 20.71
C ILE A 447 11.46 8.95 20.10
N PRO A 448 12.54 8.37 20.67
CA PRO A 448 13.86 8.50 20.08
C PRO A 448 13.77 8.26 18.58
N LEU A 449 14.34 9.15 17.77
CA LEU A 449 14.09 9.14 16.34
C LEU A 449 14.47 7.80 15.69
N GLU A 450 15.50 7.14 16.21
CA GLU A 450 15.95 5.77 15.91
C GLU A 450 14.86 4.69 16.11
N GLU A 451 13.94 4.92 17.05
CA GLU A 451 12.79 4.05 17.35
C GLU A 451 11.49 4.52 16.66
N ASP A 452 11.44 5.75 16.13
CA ASP A 452 10.28 6.24 15.39
C ASP A 452 10.17 5.50 14.04
N GLU A 453 9.06 4.79 13.84
CA GLU A 453 8.72 4.09 12.59
C GLU A 453 8.59 5.04 11.38
N MET A 454 8.54 6.36 11.64
CA MET A 454 8.30 7.44 10.69
C MET A 454 6.89 7.39 10.09
N GLY A 455 6.20 8.53 10.11
CA GLY A 455 4.83 8.60 9.61
C GLY A 455 4.75 8.49 8.08
N MET A 456 3.72 7.82 7.57
CA MET A 456 3.32 7.84 6.16
C MET A 456 2.22 8.88 5.90
N ASN A 457 1.95 9.23 4.63
CA ASN A 457 0.92 10.22 4.24
C ASN A 457 -0.53 9.68 4.27
N PHE A 458 -0.98 9.13 5.41
CA PHE A 458 -2.35 8.62 5.58
C PHE A 458 -3.28 9.53 6.40
N ILE A 459 -2.75 10.57 7.02
CA ILE A 459 -3.54 11.61 7.70
C ILE A 459 -3.56 12.87 6.83
N GLY A 460 -4.76 13.44 6.69
CA GLY A 460 -4.98 14.68 5.95
C GLY A 460 -5.70 14.44 4.63
N GLU A 461 -5.92 15.53 3.91
CA GLU A 461 -6.54 15.50 2.59
C GLU A 461 -5.49 15.24 1.52
N THR A 462 -5.76 14.33 0.58
CA THR A 462 -4.83 14.01 -0.52
C THR A 462 -4.50 15.22 -1.37
N TRP A 463 -5.42 16.18 -1.51
CA TRP A 463 -5.20 17.46 -2.19
C TRP A 463 -4.07 18.30 -1.59
N GLY A 464 -3.75 18.08 -0.32
CA GLY A 464 -2.69 18.77 0.39
C GLY A 464 -1.37 18.00 0.45
N THR A 465 -1.34 16.74 0.03
CA THR A 465 -0.16 15.85 0.14
C THR A 465 0.26 15.22 -1.18
N HIS A 466 -0.59 15.31 -2.22
CA HIS A 466 -0.33 14.82 -3.57
C HIS A 466 -0.31 16.00 -4.55
N PHE A 467 0.86 16.28 -5.08
CA PHE A 467 1.16 17.40 -5.95
C PHE A 467 1.05 16.95 -7.40
N ILE A 468 0.00 17.40 -8.08
CA ILE A 468 -0.28 16.97 -9.46
C ILE A 468 0.78 17.54 -10.41
N HIS A 469 1.34 16.68 -11.25
CA HIS A 469 2.16 17.08 -12.38
C HIS A 469 1.28 17.28 -13.62
N ALA A 470 0.47 16.28 -13.95
CA ALA A 470 -0.40 16.30 -15.12
C ALA A 470 -1.52 15.26 -15.05
N SER A 471 -2.54 15.43 -15.89
CA SER A 471 -3.57 14.41 -16.14
C SER A 471 -3.82 14.26 -17.64
N MET A 472 -3.81 13.05 -18.16
CA MET A 472 -3.94 12.76 -19.58
C MET A 472 -5.05 11.75 -19.84
N LEU A 473 -5.96 12.04 -20.77
CA LEU A 473 -6.97 11.06 -21.19
C LEU A 473 -6.29 9.93 -21.97
N LYS A 474 -6.74 8.69 -21.74
CA LYS A 474 -6.23 7.54 -22.51
C LYS A 474 -6.40 7.71 -24.02
N SER A 475 -7.51 8.32 -24.46
CA SER A 475 -7.72 8.60 -25.88
C SER A 475 -6.67 9.52 -26.50
N VAL A 476 -6.05 10.39 -25.68
CA VAL A 476 -4.96 11.26 -26.11
C VAL A 476 -3.67 10.46 -26.26
N SER A 477 -3.33 9.63 -25.27
CA SER A 477 -2.13 8.76 -25.37
C SER A 477 -2.26 7.70 -26.46
N ASP A 478 -3.46 7.19 -26.70
CA ASP A 478 -3.72 6.20 -27.76
C ASP A 478 -3.61 6.86 -29.16
N ALA A 479 -4.06 8.12 -29.31
CA ALA A 479 -3.96 8.87 -30.57
C ALA A 479 -2.54 9.42 -30.83
N GLN A 480 -1.80 9.75 -29.77
CA GLN A 480 -0.43 10.26 -29.84
C GLN A 480 0.46 9.51 -28.83
N PRO A 481 1.00 8.34 -29.20
CA PRO A 481 1.80 7.51 -28.29
C PRO A 481 3.03 8.21 -27.70
N GLU A 482 3.61 9.17 -28.42
CA GLU A 482 4.75 9.98 -27.97
C GLU A 482 4.39 11.08 -26.95
N ALA A 483 3.10 11.35 -26.71
CA ALA A 483 2.68 12.39 -25.77
C ALA A 483 3.10 12.09 -24.33
N LEU A 484 2.90 10.85 -23.87
CA LEU A 484 3.28 10.46 -22.51
C LEU A 484 4.81 10.46 -22.31
N PRO A 485 5.64 9.86 -23.19
CA PRO A 485 7.10 9.95 -23.10
C PRO A 485 7.63 11.38 -23.07
N LYS A 486 7.12 12.29 -23.92
CA LYS A 486 7.52 13.70 -23.90
C LYS A 486 7.17 14.39 -22.57
N LEU A 487 5.99 14.11 -22.03
CA LEU A 487 5.57 14.62 -20.73
C LEU A 487 6.46 14.08 -19.61
N MET A 488 6.77 12.79 -19.62
CA MET A 488 7.65 12.17 -18.63
C MET A 488 9.10 12.65 -18.73
N LYS A 489 9.56 13.03 -19.92
CA LYS A 489 10.88 13.63 -20.12
C LYS A 489 10.98 14.98 -19.41
N GLU A 490 9.95 15.81 -19.54
CA GLU A 490 9.89 17.10 -18.82
C GLU A 490 9.84 16.89 -17.31
N TYR A 491 9.09 15.89 -16.85
CA TYR A 491 9.03 15.54 -15.43
C TYR A 491 10.38 15.04 -14.89
N ALA A 492 11.06 14.13 -15.61
CA ALA A 492 12.36 13.60 -15.22
C ALA A 492 13.43 14.69 -15.18
N ALA A 493 13.44 15.61 -16.15
CA ALA A 493 14.36 16.75 -16.16
C ALA A 493 14.14 17.71 -14.96
N ASP A 494 12.89 17.94 -14.56
CA ASP A 494 12.56 18.72 -13.37
C ASP A 494 13.06 18.04 -12.09
N LEU A 495 12.84 16.72 -11.97
CA LEU A 495 13.35 15.93 -10.85
C LEU A 495 14.87 15.87 -10.78
N GLN A 496 15.54 15.73 -11.93
CA GLN A 496 17.01 15.79 -12.00
C GLN A 496 17.50 17.13 -11.47
N THR A 497 16.87 18.24 -11.88
CA THR A 497 17.23 19.59 -11.40
C THR A 497 17.04 19.71 -9.89
N LEU A 498 15.90 19.24 -9.38
CA LEU A 498 15.60 19.24 -7.96
C LEU A 498 16.55 18.38 -7.12
N CYS A 499 17.03 17.27 -7.67
CA CYS A 499 17.94 16.37 -6.98
C CYS A 499 19.39 16.86 -7.00
N THR A 500 19.83 17.46 -8.11
CA THR A 500 21.24 17.87 -8.31
C THR A 500 21.51 19.29 -7.82
N THR A 501 20.61 20.22 -8.10
CA THR A 501 20.79 21.64 -7.78
C THR A 501 19.97 22.07 -6.57
N GLY A 502 18.88 21.35 -6.28
CA GLY A 502 17.87 21.80 -5.33
C GLY A 502 17.05 22.98 -5.85
N VAL A 503 16.12 23.44 -5.02
CA VAL A 503 15.23 24.57 -5.28
C VAL A 503 15.21 25.49 -4.07
N THR A 504 15.13 26.80 -4.31
CA THR A 504 15.03 27.79 -3.26
C THR A 504 13.62 28.37 -3.15
N ASP A 505 13.33 28.98 -2.00
CA ASP A 505 12.24 29.94 -1.90
C ASP A 505 12.46 31.14 -2.86
N SER A 506 11.43 31.98 -2.98
CA SER A 506 11.46 33.20 -3.79
C SER A 506 12.48 34.24 -3.32
N CYS A 507 12.98 34.12 -2.08
CA CYS A 507 14.01 34.99 -1.51
C CYS A 507 15.44 34.47 -1.72
N GLY A 508 15.61 33.23 -2.20
CA GLY A 508 16.89 32.56 -2.36
C GLY A 508 17.55 32.12 -1.04
N GLN A 509 16.84 32.18 0.09
CA GLN A 509 17.41 31.94 1.42
C GLN A 509 17.36 30.47 1.82
N ASN A 510 16.21 29.83 1.60
CA ASN A 510 15.98 28.45 2.00
C ASN A 510 16.09 27.54 0.79
N ARG A 511 17.15 26.73 0.73
CA ARG A 511 17.34 25.68 -0.30
C ARG A 511 16.92 24.33 0.25
N VAL A 512 16.25 23.53 -0.59
CA VAL A 512 15.99 22.12 -0.33
C VAL A 512 16.27 21.30 -1.59
N TRP A 513 16.59 20.03 -1.40
CA TRP A 513 16.73 19.06 -2.48
C TRP A 513 15.51 18.15 -2.48
N VAL A 514 15.13 17.62 -3.64
CA VAL A 514 14.06 16.62 -3.72
C VAL A 514 14.60 15.41 -4.44
N VAL A 515 14.52 14.26 -3.76
CA VAL A 515 15.07 13.00 -4.23
C VAL A 515 13.94 12.04 -4.57
N HIS A 516 13.90 11.58 -5.81
CA HIS A 516 12.87 10.67 -6.30
C HIS A 516 13.24 9.22 -5.95
N CYS A 517 12.67 8.68 -4.87
CA CYS A 517 12.99 7.34 -4.37
C CYS A 517 12.32 6.21 -5.17
N GLY A 518 11.30 6.51 -5.97
CA GLY A 518 10.61 5.51 -6.77
C GLY A 518 9.27 5.97 -7.32
N THR A 519 8.72 5.16 -8.20
CA THR A 519 7.40 5.37 -8.82
C THR A 519 6.44 4.31 -8.37
N LYS A 520 5.38 4.74 -7.69
CA LYS A 520 4.23 3.94 -7.26
C LYS A 520 3.11 4.03 -8.29
N GLY A 521 2.35 2.96 -8.41
CA GLY A 521 1.15 2.95 -9.23
C GLY A 521 0.53 1.57 -9.32
N ASP A 522 -0.62 1.50 -9.97
CA ASP A 522 -1.15 0.22 -10.41
C ASP A 522 -0.25 -0.40 -11.50
N LEU A 523 -0.35 -1.72 -11.69
CA LEU A 523 0.53 -2.42 -12.62
C LEU A 523 0.39 -1.96 -14.07
N LEU A 524 -0.77 -1.39 -14.46
CA LEU A 524 -1.02 -0.93 -15.82
C LEU A 524 -0.30 0.39 -16.09
N ALA A 525 -0.42 1.33 -15.15
CA ALA A 525 0.27 2.60 -15.16
C ALA A 525 1.78 2.38 -15.14
N LEU A 526 2.27 1.50 -14.27
CA LEU A 526 3.70 1.16 -14.20
C LEU A 526 4.19 0.52 -15.51
N SER A 527 3.43 -0.40 -16.11
CA SER A 527 3.76 -1.00 -17.42
C SER A 527 3.93 0.04 -18.51
N LYS A 528 3.05 1.06 -18.58
CA LYS A 528 3.14 2.13 -19.57
C LYS A 528 4.33 3.06 -19.31
N LEU A 529 4.56 3.45 -18.06
CA LEU A 529 5.66 4.34 -17.69
C LEU A 529 7.03 3.66 -17.88
N GLY A 530 7.14 2.41 -17.48
CA GLY A 530 8.33 1.60 -17.60
C GLY A 530 8.52 0.96 -18.98
N ARG A 531 7.55 1.11 -19.89
CA ARG A 531 7.52 0.48 -21.21
C ARG A 531 7.89 -1.01 -21.15
N PHE A 532 7.22 -1.74 -20.25
CA PHE A 532 7.69 -3.07 -19.92
C PHE A 532 7.52 -4.07 -21.09
N THR A 533 8.56 -4.86 -21.35
CA THR A 533 8.55 -6.01 -22.26
C THR A 533 7.85 -7.22 -21.65
N ARG A 534 7.68 -7.23 -20.32
CA ARG A 534 6.93 -8.24 -19.57
C ARG A 534 6.12 -7.58 -18.46
N ASP A 535 4.84 -7.90 -18.41
CA ASP A 535 3.87 -7.30 -17.50
C ASP A 535 2.62 -8.19 -17.36
N TYR A 536 1.80 -7.92 -16.36
CA TYR A 536 0.67 -8.76 -16.00
C TYR A 536 -0.40 -8.89 -17.10
N THR A 537 -0.45 -7.96 -18.06
CA THR A 537 -1.41 -8.03 -19.17
C THR A 537 -1.05 -9.12 -20.19
N ARG A 538 0.20 -9.60 -20.14
CA ARG A 538 0.73 -10.68 -20.97
C ARG A 538 0.49 -12.09 -20.39
N MET A 539 -0.34 -12.20 -19.35
CA MET A 539 -0.74 -13.49 -18.80
C MET A 539 -1.37 -14.39 -19.89
N PRO A 540 -0.92 -15.65 -20.04
CA PRO A 540 -1.54 -16.59 -20.97
C PRO A 540 -3.04 -16.73 -20.70
N ARG A 541 -3.86 -16.59 -21.75
CA ARG A 541 -5.33 -16.67 -21.64
C ARG A 541 -5.89 -18.03 -22.01
N ALA A 542 -5.06 -18.91 -22.56
CA ALA A 542 -5.39 -20.26 -22.95
C ALA A 542 -4.33 -21.20 -22.37
N ALA A 543 -4.71 -22.46 -22.16
CA ALA A 543 -3.79 -23.49 -21.67
C ALA A 543 -2.62 -23.76 -22.62
N GLU A 544 -2.80 -23.45 -23.91
CA GLU A 544 -1.79 -23.58 -24.95
C GLU A 544 -1.78 -22.32 -25.82
N SER A 545 -0.59 -21.87 -26.21
CA SER A 545 -0.36 -20.72 -27.09
C SER A 545 0.66 -21.10 -28.15
N GLN A 546 0.53 -20.53 -29.36
CA GLN A 546 1.54 -20.69 -30.41
C GLN A 546 2.81 -19.88 -30.14
N GLN A 547 2.72 -18.88 -29.27
CA GLN A 547 3.84 -18.04 -28.88
C GLN A 547 4.16 -18.28 -27.41
N LEU A 548 5.45 -18.43 -27.12
CA LEU A 548 5.96 -18.55 -25.76
C LEU A 548 5.62 -17.29 -24.96
N ALA A 549 5.10 -17.47 -23.75
CA ALA A 549 4.86 -16.38 -22.83
C ALA A 549 6.18 -15.70 -22.42
N VAL A 550 6.24 -14.37 -22.54
CA VAL A 550 7.44 -13.57 -22.20
C VAL A 550 7.56 -13.27 -20.70
N GLY A 551 6.59 -13.68 -19.90
CA GLY A 551 6.50 -13.38 -18.46
C GLY A 551 5.48 -12.30 -18.11
N ILE A 552 5.06 -12.31 -16.85
CA ILE A 552 3.99 -11.46 -16.31
C ILE A 552 4.45 -10.45 -15.26
N CYS A 553 5.72 -10.51 -14.84
CA CYS A 553 6.27 -9.67 -13.78
C CYS A 553 7.43 -8.82 -14.33
N HIS A 554 7.46 -7.53 -14.01
CA HIS A 554 8.60 -6.68 -14.41
C HIS A 554 9.85 -6.97 -13.56
N LEU A 555 9.67 -7.42 -12.31
CA LEU A 555 10.77 -7.68 -11.38
C LEU A 555 11.47 -9.03 -11.62
N CYS A 556 10.82 -10.02 -12.22
CA CYS A 556 11.35 -11.37 -12.38
C CYS A 556 10.84 -12.04 -13.67
N LYS A 557 11.19 -13.31 -13.91
CA LYS A 557 10.75 -14.11 -15.07
C LYS A 557 9.50 -14.96 -14.79
N ALA A 558 8.73 -14.66 -13.75
CA ALA A 558 7.47 -15.37 -13.47
C ALA A 558 6.56 -15.37 -14.71
N GLY A 559 6.06 -16.55 -15.09
CA GLY A 559 5.20 -16.78 -16.24
C GLY A 559 5.92 -16.81 -17.59
N CYS A 560 7.26 -16.88 -17.60
CA CYS A 560 8.02 -17.00 -18.84
C CYS A 560 8.07 -18.47 -19.29
N GLU A 561 7.72 -18.72 -20.55
CA GLU A 561 7.85 -20.03 -21.21
C GLU A 561 9.14 -20.06 -22.03
N MET A 562 9.83 -21.20 -22.02
CA MET A 562 11.08 -21.39 -22.76
C MET A 562 11.02 -22.66 -23.60
N GLU A 563 11.72 -22.68 -24.75
CA GLU A 563 11.83 -23.90 -25.57
C GLU A 563 12.63 -24.98 -24.83
N PRO A 564 12.25 -26.27 -24.96
CA PRO A 564 13.06 -27.36 -24.47
C PRO A 564 14.51 -27.28 -24.99
N PRO A 565 15.53 -27.53 -24.13
CA PRO A 565 15.46 -28.17 -22.82
C PRO A 565 15.23 -27.21 -21.64
N ASN A 566 15.04 -25.91 -21.89
CA ASN A 566 14.88 -24.94 -20.82
C ASN A 566 13.51 -25.10 -20.14
N HIS A 567 13.46 -24.90 -18.82
CA HIS A 567 12.25 -25.09 -18.04
C HIS A 567 11.46 -23.78 -17.93
N SER A 568 10.18 -23.77 -18.33
CA SER A 568 9.28 -22.63 -18.07
C SER A 568 9.29 -22.25 -16.58
N ILE A 569 9.09 -20.97 -16.30
CA ILE A 569 9.13 -20.43 -14.94
C ILE A 569 7.68 -20.14 -14.51
N PRO A 570 6.97 -21.09 -13.88
CA PRO A 570 5.57 -20.92 -13.52
C PRO A 570 5.39 -19.80 -12.50
N PHE A 571 4.43 -18.90 -12.71
CA PHE A 571 4.18 -17.81 -11.75
C PHE A 571 3.30 -18.25 -10.57
N GLU A 572 2.62 -19.38 -10.71
CA GLU A 572 1.75 -20.00 -9.72
C GLU A 572 2.51 -20.81 -8.67
N ASP A 573 3.81 -21.06 -8.90
CA ASP A 573 4.66 -21.72 -7.92
C ASP A 573 4.89 -20.78 -6.72
N VAL A 574 4.15 -21.06 -5.65
CA VAL A 574 4.25 -20.35 -4.36
C VAL A 574 5.17 -21.08 -3.38
N SER A 575 5.94 -22.07 -3.83
CA SER A 575 6.91 -22.75 -2.98
C SER A 575 8.06 -21.82 -2.58
N SER A 576 8.75 -22.14 -1.49
CA SER A 576 9.96 -21.41 -1.08
C SER A 576 11.13 -21.57 -2.06
N THR A 577 10.99 -22.44 -3.05
CA THR A 577 11.99 -22.77 -4.07
C THR A 577 11.51 -22.38 -5.47
N ALA A 578 10.54 -21.48 -5.56
CA ALA A 578 9.95 -21.11 -6.83
C ALA A 578 10.99 -20.50 -7.77
N ALA A 579 11.05 -21.01 -9.00
CA ALA A 579 12.09 -20.65 -9.96
C ALA A 579 12.12 -19.14 -10.29
N TRP A 580 10.99 -18.44 -10.16
CA TRP A 580 10.95 -17.00 -10.40
C TRP A 580 11.68 -16.19 -9.32
N HIS A 581 11.79 -16.68 -8.10
CA HIS A 581 12.48 -15.99 -7.00
C HIS A 581 13.94 -15.70 -7.39
N ASP A 582 14.63 -16.73 -7.87
CA ASP A 582 16.03 -16.62 -8.28
C ASP A 582 16.20 -15.83 -9.59
N SER A 583 15.12 -15.49 -10.28
CA SER A 583 15.17 -14.67 -11.49
C SER A 583 14.94 -13.17 -11.23
N MET A 584 14.67 -12.78 -9.98
CA MET A 584 14.45 -11.39 -9.62
C MET A 584 15.65 -10.51 -9.99
N HIS A 585 15.40 -9.38 -10.65
CA HIS A 585 16.38 -8.36 -11.02
C HIS A 585 17.53 -8.82 -11.93
N LYS A 586 17.45 -10.03 -12.51
CA LYS A 586 18.50 -10.55 -13.41
C LYS A 586 18.45 -9.99 -14.82
N GLU A 587 17.28 -9.51 -15.25
CA GLU A 587 17.07 -8.95 -16.59
C GLU A 587 16.22 -7.70 -16.48
N TYR A 588 16.49 -6.71 -17.33
CA TYR A 588 15.61 -5.55 -17.45
C TYR A 588 14.29 -5.94 -18.10
N PRO A 589 13.15 -5.41 -17.61
CA PRO A 589 11.87 -5.58 -18.27
C PRO A 589 11.67 -4.54 -19.37
N TRP A 590 12.72 -4.01 -20.00
CA TRP A 590 12.62 -3.02 -21.07
C TRP A 590 13.82 -3.13 -22.01
N GLU A 591 13.66 -2.70 -23.26
CA GLU A 591 14.76 -2.63 -24.25
C GLU A 591 15.55 -1.32 -24.15
N GLN A 592 14.88 -0.25 -23.70
CA GLN A 592 15.43 1.08 -23.55
C GLN A 592 15.14 1.59 -22.14
N LEU A 593 16.07 2.35 -21.57
CA LEU A 593 15.88 2.94 -20.24
C LEU A 593 14.58 3.78 -20.23
N PRO A 594 13.65 3.51 -19.30
CA PRO A 594 12.43 4.29 -19.19
C PRO A 594 12.72 5.76 -18.92
N THR A 595 12.00 6.66 -19.58
CA THR A 595 12.25 8.11 -19.51
C THR A 595 12.15 8.68 -18.10
N ILE A 596 11.32 8.10 -17.23
CA ILE A 596 11.22 8.51 -15.82
C ILE A 596 12.51 8.27 -15.00
N LEU A 597 13.40 7.40 -15.49
CA LEU A 597 14.71 7.10 -14.91
C LEU A 597 15.84 7.93 -15.53
N GLU A 598 15.58 8.74 -16.55
CA GLU A 598 16.61 9.58 -17.17
C GLU A 598 17.05 10.68 -16.21
N GLY A 599 18.35 10.74 -15.90
CA GLY A 599 18.96 11.81 -15.11
C GLY A 599 18.70 11.78 -13.60
N VAL A 600 17.87 10.86 -13.10
CA VAL A 600 17.63 10.68 -11.66
C VAL A 600 18.57 9.60 -11.09
N PRO A 601 18.97 9.70 -9.81
CA PRO A 601 19.74 8.64 -9.15
C PRO A 601 18.99 7.31 -9.15
N ARG A 602 19.70 6.21 -9.40
CA ARG A 602 19.09 4.88 -9.56
C ARG A 602 19.42 3.96 -8.38
N PRO A 603 18.58 2.95 -8.09
CA PRO A 603 18.81 1.97 -7.02
C PRO A 603 20.10 1.13 -7.09
N GLY A 604 20.92 1.34 -8.11
CA GLY A 604 22.16 0.61 -8.40
C GLY A 604 22.03 -0.35 -9.59
N PRO A 605 23.16 -0.87 -10.11
CA PRO A 605 23.19 -1.73 -11.28
C PRO A 605 22.34 -3.00 -11.11
N GLY A 606 21.44 -3.26 -12.07
CA GLY A 606 20.53 -4.41 -12.10
C GLY A 606 19.25 -4.23 -11.26
N MET A 607 19.23 -3.28 -10.33
CA MET A 607 18.10 -3.06 -9.42
C MET A 607 17.13 -2.00 -9.93
N GLU A 608 17.34 -1.41 -11.09
CA GLU A 608 16.53 -0.29 -11.61
C GLU A 608 15.04 -0.65 -11.76
N ALA A 609 14.70 -1.92 -12.01
CA ALA A 609 13.31 -2.36 -12.07
C ALA A 609 12.56 -2.20 -10.73
N SER A 610 13.28 -2.23 -9.59
CA SER A 610 12.71 -2.00 -8.25
C SER A 610 12.23 -0.57 -8.04
N PHE A 611 12.67 0.37 -8.87
CA PHE A 611 12.18 1.75 -8.88
C PHE A 611 10.67 1.82 -9.14
N PHE A 612 10.12 0.86 -9.90
CA PHE A 612 8.69 0.73 -10.14
C PHE A 612 8.04 -0.08 -9.02
N CYS A 613 7.66 0.64 -7.97
CA CYS A 613 7.12 0.13 -6.72
C CYS A 613 5.68 -0.37 -6.92
N VAL A 614 5.46 -1.67 -6.68
CA VAL A 614 4.14 -2.29 -6.75
C VAL A 614 3.25 -1.82 -5.60
N ASP A 615 2.06 -1.32 -5.92
CA ASP A 615 1.01 -1.15 -4.91
C ASP A 615 0.40 -2.52 -4.57
N LEU A 616 0.89 -3.12 -3.47
CA LEU A 616 0.44 -4.41 -2.96
C LEU A 616 -1.07 -4.42 -2.66
N TRP A 617 -1.60 -3.33 -2.13
CA TRP A 617 -3.02 -3.25 -1.76
C TRP A 617 -3.90 -3.12 -2.99
N HIS A 618 -3.48 -2.35 -3.99
CA HIS A 618 -4.16 -2.31 -5.28
C HIS A 618 -4.12 -3.69 -5.95
N CYS A 619 -2.96 -4.33 -6.02
CA CYS A 619 -2.80 -5.67 -6.62
C CYS A 619 -3.67 -6.72 -5.92
N TRP A 620 -3.73 -6.68 -4.58
CA TRP A 620 -4.61 -7.54 -3.80
C TRP A 620 -6.08 -7.24 -4.08
N HIS A 621 -6.53 -6.00 -3.83
CA HIS A 621 -7.95 -5.65 -3.91
C HIS A 621 -8.52 -5.67 -5.34
N TYR A 622 -7.73 -5.32 -6.34
CA TYR A 622 -8.20 -5.28 -7.73
C TYR A 622 -7.80 -6.51 -8.55
N GLY A 623 -6.89 -7.33 -8.04
CA GLY A 623 -6.52 -8.64 -8.60
C GLY A 623 -7.02 -9.79 -7.72
N LEU A 624 -6.12 -10.39 -6.94
CA LEU A 624 -6.31 -11.70 -6.32
C LEU A 624 -7.51 -11.80 -5.38
N ALA A 625 -7.80 -10.76 -4.59
CA ALA A 625 -8.90 -10.78 -3.63
C ALA A 625 -10.26 -10.99 -4.30
N LYS A 626 -10.47 -10.43 -5.50
CA LYS A 626 -11.75 -10.56 -6.21
C LYS A 626 -12.00 -12.00 -6.64
N VAL A 627 -11.00 -12.58 -7.27
CA VAL A 627 -11.00 -13.98 -7.69
C VAL A 627 -11.22 -14.89 -6.48
N PHE A 628 -10.47 -14.67 -5.41
CA PHE A 628 -10.57 -15.46 -4.18
C PHE A 628 -11.97 -15.36 -3.57
N VAL A 629 -12.47 -14.15 -3.32
CA VAL A 629 -13.79 -13.94 -2.70
C VAL A 629 -14.90 -14.52 -3.56
N ALA A 630 -14.89 -14.28 -4.88
CA ALA A 630 -15.89 -14.82 -5.79
C ALA A 630 -15.86 -16.35 -5.84
N SER A 631 -14.67 -16.95 -5.87
CA SER A 631 -14.49 -18.41 -5.83
C SER A 631 -15.05 -19.03 -4.56
N VAL A 632 -14.71 -18.44 -3.40
CA VAL A 632 -15.19 -18.93 -2.10
C VAL A 632 -16.71 -18.85 -1.99
N LEU A 633 -17.31 -17.73 -2.41
CA LEU A 633 -18.76 -17.57 -2.39
C LEU A 633 -19.46 -18.57 -3.32
N LEU A 634 -18.87 -18.89 -4.48
CA LEU A 634 -19.39 -19.91 -5.38
C LEU A 634 -19.28 -21.33 -4.81
N VAL A 635 -18.17 -21.65 -4.13
CA VAL A 635 -18.03 -22.94 -3.43
C VAL A 635 -19.05 -23.07 -2.31
N PHE A 636 -19.22 -22.01 -1.51
CA PHE A 636 -20.19 -22.01 -0.40
C PHE A 636 -21.62 -22.09 -0.91
N GLN A 637 -21.99 -21.35 -1.96
CA GLN A 637 -23.34 -21.47 -2.51
C GLN A 637 -23.64 -22.89 -3.00
N GLU A 638 -22.66 -23.61 -3.53
CA GLU A 638 -22.90 -24.95 -4.06
C GLU A 638 -23.10 -25.99 -2.96
N SER A 639 -22.34 -25.85 -1.87
CA SER A 639 -22.16 -26.93 -0.89
C SER A 639 -22.77 -26.68 0.48
N LEU A 640 -23.04 -25.42 0.84
CA LEU A 640 -23.44 -25.05 2.21
C LEU A 640 -24.71 -24.20 2.27
N ILE A 641 -25.04 -23.45 1.21
CA ILE A 641 -26.18 -22.53 1.23
C ILE A 641 -27.46 -23.23 0.74
N PRO A 642 -28.58 -23.12 1.47
CA PRO A 642 -29.85 -23.70 1.04
C PRO A 642 -30.45 -22.96 -0.17
N GLY A 643 -30.94 -23.72 -1.15
CA GLY A 643 -31.71 -23.17 -2.27
C GLY A 643 -31.72 -24.07 -3.51
N GLY A 644 -32.85 -24.06 -4.23
CA GLY A 644 -33.07 -24.91 -5.42
C GLY A 644 -32.37 -24.44 -6.70
N SER A 645 -31.81 -23.22 -6.71
CA SER A 645 -31.08 -22.67 -7.85
C SER A 645 -29.90 -21.82 -7.39
N ILE A 646 -28.90 -21.67 -8.26
CA ILE A 646 -27.73 -20.78 -8.00
C ILE A 646 -28.20 -19.36 -7.67
N ASP A 647 -29.20 -18.84 -8.40
CA ASP A 647 -29.70 -17.48 -8.19
C ASP A 647 -30.40 -17.34 -6.83
N ALA A 648 -31.16 -18.36 -6.39
CA ALA A 648 -31.77 -18.37 -5.06
C ALA A 648 -30.71 -18.38 -3.95
N ARG A 649 -29.63 -19.15 -4.12
CA ARG A 649 -28.54 -19.25 -3.14
C ARG A 649 -27.69 -17.99 -3.09
N LEU A 650 -27.36 -17.40 -4.23
CA LEU A 650 -26.67 -16.11 -4.28
C LEU A 650 -27.53 -14.97 -3.70
N LYS A 651 -28.85 -14.99 -3.95
CA LYS A 651 -29.78 -14.08 -3.28
C LYS A 651 -29.75 -14.24 -1.76
N TRP A 652 -29.73 -15.48 -1.26
CA TRP A 652 -29.60 -15.74 0.18
C TRP A 652 -28.32 -15.10 0.75
N ILE A 653 -27.17 -15.32 0.08
CA ILE A 653 -25.88 -14.72 0.48
C ILE A 653 -25.95 -13.19 0.45
N SER A 654 -26.60 -12.61 -0.57
CA SER A 654 -26.79 -11.16 -0.72
C SER A 654 -27.58 -10.55 0.44
N ASP A 655 -28.66 -11.21 0.86
CA ASP A 655 -29.49 -10.75 1.97
C ASP A 655 -28.78 -10.92 3.32
N ASP A 656 -28.08 -12.04 3.53
CA ASP A 656 -27.30 -12.30 4.75
C ASP A 656 -26.12 -11.32 4.89
N TYR A 657 -25.42 -11.03 3.79
CA TYR A 657 -24.35 -10.02 3.76
C TYR A 657 -24.85 -8.62 4.16
N LYS A 658 -26.05 -8.22 3.70
CA LYS A 658 -26.65 -6.93 4.10
C LYS A 658 -26.96 -6.90 5.59
N ASN A 659 -27.50 -7.99 6.13
CA ASN A 659 -27.77 -8.13 7.56
C ASN A 659 -26.46 -8.07 8.36
N PHE A 660 -25.41 -8.75 7.89
CA PHE A 660 -24.07 -8.69 8.47
C PHE A 660 -23.54 -7.25 8.51
N CYS A 661 -23.61 -6.52 7.38
CA CYS A 661 -23.17 -5.12 7.32
C CYS A 661 -23.96 -4.21 8.27
N ALA A 662 -25.29 -4.36 8.33
CA ALA A 662 -26.13 -3.57 9.23
C ALA A 662 -25.79 -3.85 10.70
N THR A 663 -25.56 -5.11 11.06
CA THR A 663 -25.25 -5.54 12.43
C THR A 663 -23.88 -5.05 12.90
N HIS A 664 -22.89 -5.01 11.99
CA HIS A 664 -21.51 -4.65 12.30
C HIS A 664 -21.15 -3.20 11.92
N ASN A 665 -22.15 -2.39 11.56
CA ASN A 665 -21.98 -0.98 11.13
C ASN A 665 -21.00 -0.81 9.93
N PHE A 666 -21.00 -1.76 8.99
CA PHE A 666 -20.30 -1.60 7.72
C PHE A 666 -21.20 -0.90 6.69
N ALA A 667 -20.60 -0.11 5.80
CA ALA A 667 -21.32 0.67 4.79
C ALA A 667 -22.02 -0.17 3.69
N GLY A 668 -21.82 -1.49 3.63
CA GLY A 668 -22.53 -2.38 2.70
C GLY A 668 -22.34 -2.02 1.21
N HIS A 669 -21.09 -1.89 0.75
CA HIS A 669 -20.81 -1.37 -0.60
C HIS A 669 -21.26 -2.28 -1.77
N ALA A 670 -21.40 -3.59 -1.53
CA ALA A 670 -21.98 -4.52 -2.49
C ALA A 670 -23.51 -4.57 -2.29
N ILE A 671 -24.24 -4.03 -3.27
CA ILE A 671 -25.71 -3.94 -3.21
C ILE A 671 -26.35 -5.30 -3.50
N GLU A 672 -25.71 -6.11 -4.35
CA GLU A 672 -26.22 -7.41 -4.77
C GLU A 672 -25.06 -8.37 -5.01
N ILE A 673 -25.21 -9.61 -4.56
CA ILE A 673 -24.31 -10.72 -4.87
C ILE A 673 -25.08 -11.66 -5.80
N ASN A 674 -24.73 -11.66 -7.08
CA ASN A 674 -25.36 -12.45 -8.13
C ASN A 674 -24.31 -12.96 -9.15
N LYS A 675 -24.74 -13.73 -10.15
CA LYS A 675 -23.87 -14.28 -11.20
C LYS A 675 -23.00 -13.22 -11.88
N ASP A 676 -23.60 -12.09 -12.26
CA ASP A 676 -22.88 -10.97 -12.89
C ASP A 676 -21.80 -10.41 -11.96
N THR A 677 -22.13 -10.22 -10.69
CA THR A 677 -21.21 -9.71 -9.66
C THR A 677 -20.06 -10.69 -9.40
N MET A 678 -20.30 -11.99 -9.52
CA MET A 678 -19.25 -13.02 -9.42
C MET A 678 -18.43 -13.16 -10.71
N GLY A 679 -18.89 -12.61 -11.83
CA GLY A 679 -18.31 -12.85 -13.15
C GLY A 679 -18.49 -14.30 -13.61
N TYR A 680 -19.62 -14.91 -13.24
CA TYR A 680 -19.86 -16.34 -13.43
C TYR A 680 -21.04 -16.62 -14.35
N SER A 681 -20.80 -17.34 -15.45
CA SER A 681 -21.82 -17.74 -16.43
C SER A 681 -22.16 -19.23 -16.43
N GLY A 682 -21.68 -20.01 -15.44
CA GLY A 682 -21.94 -21.45 -15.33
C GLY A 682 -20.75 -22.33 -15.76
N SER A 683 -19.92 -21.84 -16.68
CA SER A 683 -18.68 -22.50 -17.11
C SER A 683 -17.45 -21.60 -17.02
N SER A 684 -17.64 -20.31 -16.76
CA SER A 684 -16.53 -19.37 -16.60
C SER A 684 -15.91 -19.48 -15.21
N PHE A 685 -14.61 -19.19 -15.14
CA PHE A 685 -13.92 -19.02 -13.87
C PHE A 685 -14.42 -17.74 -13.16
N PRO A 686 -14.70 -17.77 -11.84
CA PRO A 686 -15.14 -16.59 -11.09
C PRO A 686 -14.06 -15.52 -10.99
N CYS A 687 -14.39 -14.30 -11.40
CA CYS A 687 -13.45 -13.18 -11.44
C CYS A 687 -13.81 -12.01 -10.53
N GLY A 688 -15.07 -11.91 -10.08
CA GLY A 688 -15.57 -10.78 -9.28
C GLY A 688 -15.64 -9.45 -10.05
N HIS A 689 -16.84 -9.03 -10.46
CA HIS A 689 -17.09 -7.83 -11.27
C HIS A 689 -17.51 -6.60 -10.45
N TRP A 690 -16.82 -6.29 -9.36
CA TRP A 690 -17.01 -5.03 -8.63
C TRP A 690 -15.85 -4.04 -8.83
N SER A 691 -16.13 -2.76 -8.68
CA SER A 691 -15.19 -1.67 -8.99
C SER A 691 -14.52 -1.01 -7.79
N LYS A 692 -14.89 -1.39 -6.55
CA LYS A 692 -14.34 -0.80 -5.33
C LYS A 692 -13.55 -1.83 -4.53
N GLY A 693 -12.29 -1.53 -4.21
CA GLY A 693 -11.44 -2.40 -3.38
C GLY A 693 -12.04 -2.71 -2.01
N ALA A 694 -12.70 -1.73 -1.38
CA ALA A 694 -13.36 -1.87 -0.08
C ALA A 694 -14.43 -2.97 -0.02
N ILE A 695 -15.02 -3.36 -1.16
CA ILE A 695 -15.97 -4.49 -1.23
C ILE A 695 -15.26 -5.79 -0.86
N ASN A 696 -14.01 -5.99 -1.28
CA ASN A 696 -13.25 -7.19 -0.90
C ASN A 696 -13.03 -7.22 0.61
N THR A 697 -12.66 -6.08 1.21
CA THR A 697 -12.43 -5.99 2.65
C THR A 697 -13.67 -6.40 3.43
N THR A 698 -14.84 -5.83 3.09
CA THR A 698 -16.09 -6.15 3.78
C THR A 698 -16.58 -7.57 3.49
N LEU A 699 -16.39 -8.07 2.27
CA LEU A 699 -16.73 -9.47 1.94
C LEU A 699 -15.80 -10.46 2.63
N MET A 700 -14.52 -10.17 2.84
CA MET A 700 -13.61 -11.03 3.60
C MET A 700 -14.04 -11.14 5.07
N TYR A 701 -14.41 -10.02 5.70
CA TYR A 701 -15.00 -10.05 7.05
C TYR A 701 -16.30 -10.86 7.09
N TYR A 702 -17.13 -10.70 6.06
CA TYR A 702 -18.35 -11.49 5.93
C TYR A 702 -18.06 -12.99 5.72
N LEU A 703 -17.06 -13.36 4.91
CA LEU A 703 -16.68 -14.76 4.71
C LEU A 703 -16.23 -15.41 6.02
N ARG A 704 -15.50 -14.68 6.87
CA ARG A 704 -15.14 -15.14 8.23
C ARG A 704 -16.40 -15.38 9.08
N PHE A 705 -17.31 -14.41 9.10
CA PHE A 705 -18.60 -14.53 9.79
C PHE A 705 -19.40 -15.73 9.29
N LEU A 706 -19.49 -15.88 7.97
CA LEU A 706 -20.22 -16.96 7.31
C LEU A 706 -19.60 -18.32 7.61
N CYS A 707 -18.26 -18.44 7.64
CA CYS A 707 -17.58 -19.66 8.07
C CYS A 707 -17.96 -20.04 9.50
N ALA A 708 -17.97 -19.07 10.42
CA ALA A 708 -18.37 -19.30 11.81
C ALA A 708 -19.83 -19.76 11.91
N CYS A 709 -20.76 -19.10 11.22
CA CYS A 709 -22.18 -19.45 11.21
C CYS A 709 -22.46 -20.83 10.62
N LEU A 710 -21.71 -21.23 9.58
CA LEU A 710 -21.87 -22.52 8.91
C LEU A 710 -21.09 -23.65 9.58
N GLY A 711 -20.36 -23.38 10.67
CA GLY A 711 -19.51 -24.38 11.33
C GLY A 711 -18.34 -24.85 10.45
N VAL A 712 -17.88 -24.00 9.53
CA VAL A 712 -16.73 -24.26 8.66
C VAL A 712 -15.45 -24.01 9.45
N GLY A 713 -14.60 -25.03 9.60
CA GLY A 713 -13.37 -24.98 10.38
C GLY A 713 -12.74 -26.36 10.57
N SER A 714 -11.95 -26.56 11.63
CA SER A 714 -11.18 -27.80 11.86
C SER A 714 -12.01 -29.09 11.85
N ASN A 715 -13.30 -28.98 12.19
CA ASN A 715 -14.21 -30.12 12.32
C ASN A 715 -14.99 -30.42 11.02
N THR A 716 -14.82 -29.61 9.97
CA THR A 716 -15.51 -29.83 8.70
C THR A 716 -14.90 -31.02 7.97
N GLN A 717 -15.75 -31.96 7.54
CA GLN A 717 -15.29 -33.15 6.82
C GLN A 717 -14.76 -32.81 5.42
N ASN A 718 -15.32 -31.77 4.79
CA ASN A 718 -14.90 -31.35 3.46
C ASN A 718 -13.52 -30.66 3.52
N PRO A 719 -12.48 -31.24 2.88
CA PRO A 719 -11.13 -30.66 2.90
C PRO A 719 -11.06 -29.28 2.24
N LEU A 720 -11.87 -29.03 1.20
CA LEU A 720 -11.91 -27.73 0.52
C LEU A 720 -12.39 -26.62 1.48
N HIS A 721 -13.42 -26.89 2.28
CA HIS A 721 -13.93 -25.93 3.27
C HIS A 721 -12.89 -25.62 4.35
N ARG A 722 -12.12 -26.63 4.80
CA ARG A 722 -11.01 -26.41 5.75
C ARG A 722 -9.90 -25.56 5.17
N THR A 723 -9.55 -25.79 3.90
CA THR A 723 -8.56 -24.98 3.18
C THR A 723 -9.05 -23.54 3.07
N ILE A 724 -10.32 -23.31 2.74
CA ILE A 724 -10.92 -21.98 2.65
C ILE A 724 -10.86 -21.24 4.00
N ASP A 725 -11.28 -21.86 5.11
CA ASP A 725 -11.18 -21.25 6.46
C ASP A 725 -9.72 -20.92 6.81
N SER A 726 -8.79 -21.83 6.49
CA SER A 726 -7.36 -21.60 6.72
C SER A 726 -6.83 -20.41 5.90
N CYS A 727 -7.22 -20.30 4.63
CA CYS A 727 -6.86 -19.17 3.77
C CYS A 727 -7.47 -17.85 4.27
N ILE A 728 -8.74 -17.85 4.68
CA ILE A 728 -9.39 -16.64 5.24
C ILE A 728 -8.64 -16.18 6.50
N ARG A 729 -8.32 -17.10 7.42
CA ARG A 729 -7.53 -16.79 8.63
C ARG A 729 -6.12 -16.31 8.29
N LEU A 730 -5.49 -16.89 7.26
CA LEU A 730 -4.17 -16.45 6.81
C LEU A 730 -4.22 -15.02 6.24
N VAL A 731 -5.28 -14.66 5.49
CA VAL A 731 -5.48 -13.31 4.96
C VAL A 731 -5.75 -12.30 6.07
N GLU A 732 -6.40 -12.69 7.16
CA GLU A 732 -6.53 -11.84 8.34
C GLU A 732 -5.20 -11.61 9.04
N LEU A 733 -4.33 -12.62 9.02
CA LEU A 733 -2.97 -12.51 9.50
C LEU A 733 -2.06 -11.78 8.51
N LEU A 734 -2.45 -11.55 7.26
CA LEU A 734 -1.57 -10.99 6.23
C LEU A 734 -0.91 -9.66 6.62
N PRO A 735 -1.59 -8.69 7.28
CA PRO A 735 -0.92 -7.51 7.84
C PRO A 735 0.18 -7.87 8.84
N SER A 736 -0.06 -8.87 9.70
CA SER A 736 0.91 -9.40 10.66
C SER A 736 1.99 -10.28 10.00
N CYS A 737 1.66 -11.02 8.93
CA CYS A 737 2.58 -11.86 8.19
C CYS A 737 3.49 -11.05 7.26
N LEU A 738 3.03 -9.92 6.74
CA LEU A 738 3.87 -8.93 6.04
C LEU A 738 4.87 -8.33 7.03
N LEU A 739 4.44 -7.96 8.23
CA LEU A 739 5.33 -7.53 9.31
C LEU A 739 6.35 -8.62 9.65
N VAL A 740 5.92 -9.87 9.81
CA VAL A 740 6.83 -11.01 10.08
C VAL A 740 7.75 -11.29 8.90
N SER A 741 7.32 -11.13 7.66
CA SER A 741 8.16 -11.34 6.47
C SER A 741 9.20 -10.23 6.31
N VAL A 742 8.85 -8.99 6.63
CA VAL A 742 9.81 -7.87 6.74
C VAL A 742 10.80 -8.14 7.85
N LEU A 743 10.34 -8.58 9.04
CA LEU A 743 11.22 -8.94 10.16
C LEU A 743 12.13 -10.14 9.84
N ILE A 744 11.65 -11.14 9.09
CA ILE A 744 12.47 -12.27 8.64
C ILE A 744 13.50 -11.83 7.59
N SER A 745 13.15 -10.92 6.68
CA SER A 745 14.09 -10.36 5.71
C SER A 745 15.16 -9.49 6.39
N ILE A 746 14.78 -8.73 7.42
CA ILE A 746 15.72 -7.97 8.28
C ILE A 746 16.61 -8.91 9.09
N TYR A 747 16.09 -10.06 9.57
CA TYR A 747 16.88 -11.08 10.28
C TYR A 747 17.79 -11.92 9.36
N ARG A 748 17.53 -11.92 8.04
CA ARG A 748 18.34 -12.62 7.04
C ARG A 748 19.46 -11.76 6.45
N LEU A 749 19.27 -10.45 6.41
CA LEU A 749 20.32 -9.45 6.21
C LEU A 749 21.20 -9.39 7.46
#